data_AF-A0A835NQZ5-F1
#
_entry.id   AF-A0A835NQZ5-F1
#
_cell.length_a   1.000
_cell.length_b   1.000
_cell.length_c   1.000
_cell.angle_alpha   90.00
_cell.angle_beta   90.00
_cell.angle_gamma   90.00
#
_symmetry.space_group_name_H-M   'P 1'
#
loop_
_entity.id
_entity.type
_entity.pdbx_description
1 polymer ?
#
loop_
_entity_poly.entity_id
_entity_poly.type
_entity_poly.pdbx_seq_one_letter_code
_entity_poly.pdbx_strand_id
1 'polypeptide(L)'
;MRAAAGGERVPVLKTPKGTRDHAPAQTALRDRLLSAVVSCFKRHGAAAIDTPVLELRETLMGKYGEDTKLIYELQDQGGELLALRYDLTCWVMSMFPSLTPRAQVPFARYLAMNKVNNMKRYHVAKVYRRDNPATTRGRYREFYQCDFDIAGQFDPMIPDAECLKIVHEILSDLQLGDFVIKVNDRRILNGVFAVCGVPESKFIPACSTVDKLDKMPWEEVRSEMVGEKGLSPEAADCIGEYVQLHGGLDLIERLLQDPKLSQNKLAKEGLGDMKLLFEYLTLFGITGKISFDLSLARGLDYYTGVIFEAVLLQQENEHVEEPVSVGSVAGGGRYDGLVGMFDPKGRKVPCVGVSIGIERIFSILEQRLEASGEKLRTTETQVLVATPQKHLLAARLKLISELWDAGIKAEMLYKKDPKLLKQLQYCEDTGIPLAAIVGEQELADGVVKLRDVATRKEIAKEVTKLLEMKAQLGADEGKQKFVLKTPKGTRDFGPREMAIRERAFKAIISCFKRHGAEVIDTPVFELKETLTGKYGEDSKLIYDLKDQGGELLSLRYDLTVPFARYLAMNKITNIKRYHIAKVYRRDNPAMTRGRYREFYQCDFDIAGQFDPMIPDAECLKIVHEILSDLQLGDFVIKVNDRRILDGMFAVCGVPDNKFRTICSSVDKLDKMLWEEVRSEMVGEKGLSPEAADRIGEYVQLHGGLDLIERLLQDPKLSQNKLAKEGLGDMKLLFEYLTLFGITGKISFDLSLARGLDYYTGVIFEAVLLQQENEHVEEPVSVGSVAGGGRYDGLVGMFDPKGRKVPCVGASEEKVRTTETQVLVASAQKKLLEERLKLISELWDAGIKAEMLYKKNPKLLNQLQYCEDTGIPLVAIVGEQELKDGVVKLRIVATREEVNVRRESLVEEIRIRTSQC
;
A
#
# COMPACT_ATOMS: atom_id res chain seq x y z
N MET A 1 -46.42 12.50 32.53
CA MET A 1 -45.07 12.80 31.99
C MET A 1 -44.01 12.28 32.97
N ARG A 2 -42.98 11.60 32.49
CA ARG A 2 -41.70 11.37 33.19
C ARG A 2 -40.60 11.68 32.19
N ALA A 3 -39.56 12.40 32.59
CA ALA A 3 -38.42 12.64 31.72
C ALA A 3 -37.66 11.33 31.50
N ALA A 4 -37.39 10.99 30.24
CA ALA A 4 -36.44 9.92 29.92
C ALA A 4 -35.03 10.47 30.18
N ALA A 5 -34.23 9.75 30.97
CA ALA A 5 -32.82 10.06 31.12
C ALA A 5 -32.12 9.91 29.76
N GLY A 6 -31.22 10.84 29.44
CA GLY A 6 -30.42 10.76 28.22
C GLY A 6 -29.43 9.61 28.29
N GLY A 7 -29.80 8.45 27.76
CA GLY A 7 -28.85 7.37 27.50
C GLY A 7 -27.93 7.78 26.35
N GLU A 8 -26.62 7.77 26.60
CA GLU A 8 -25.63 7.91 25.52
C GLU A 8 -25.84 6.79 24.50
N ARG A 9 -25.95 7.15 23.22
CA ARG A 9 -25.97 6.14 22.15
C ARG A 9 -24.57 5.55 22.01
N VAL A 10 -24.42 4.31 22.48
CA VAL A 10 -23.23 3.50 22.19
C VAL A 10 -23.09 3.37 20.66
N PRO A 11 -21.97 3.76 20.05
CA PRO A 11 -21.79 3.70 18.59
C PRO A 11 -21.98 2.28 18.05
N VAL A 12 -22.54 2.15 16.84
CA VAL A 12 -22.83 0.84 16.25
C VAL A 12 -21.53 0.14 15.81
N LEU A 13 -21.04 -0.79 16.62
CA LEU A 13 -19.85 -1.61 16.36
C LEU A 13 -20.05 -2.60 15.20
N LYS A 14 -19.87 -2.13 13.96
CA LYS A 14 -19.81 -2.92 12.73
C LYS A 14 -18.98 -2.22 11.66
N THR A 15 -18.47 -2.97 10.69
CA THR A 15 -17.97 -2.38 9.43
C THR A 15 -19.13 -1.96 8.52
N PRO A 16 -18.92 -1.00 7.59
CA PRO A 16 -19.87 -0.68 6.52
C PRO A 16 -20.24 -1.92 5.68
N LYS A 17 -21.51 -2.08 5.32
CA LYS A 17 -22.01 -3.29 4.63
C LYS A 17 -21.25 -3.54 3.32
N GLY A 18 -20.56 -4.67 3.23
CA GLY A 18 -19.75 -5.07 2.07
C GLY A 18 -18.25 -4.75 2.18
N THR A 19 -17.77 -4.31 3.34
CA THR A 19 -16.35 -4.12 3.67
C THR A 19 -15.95 -5.00 4.87
N ARG A 20 -14.66 -5.32 4.99
CA ARG A 20 -14.07 -6.08 6.11
C ARG A 20 -12.84 -5.36 6.65
N ASP A 21 -12.60 -5.44 7.96
CA ASP A 21 -11.25 -5.29 8.48
C ASP A 21 -10.45 -6.56 8.15
N HIS A 22 -9.13 -6.46 8.01
CA HIS A 22 -8.26 -7.62 7.88
C HIS A 22 -7.50 -7.85 9.20
N ALA A 23 -7.67 -9.03 9.80
CA ALA A 23 -6.93 -9.45 11.00
C ALA A 23 -5.46 -9.79 10.65
N PRO A 24 -4.52 -9.82 11.62
CA PRO A 24 -3.09 -10.01 11.34
C PRO A 24 -2.73 -11.21 10.45
N ALA A 25 -3.35 -12.37 10.66
CA ALA A 25 -3.16 -13.54 9.80
C ALA A 25 -3.62 -13.29 8.34
N GLN A 26 -4.77 -12.65 8.15
CA GLN A 26 -5.31 -12.32 6.84
C GLN A 26 -4.45 -11.24 6.15
N THR A 27 -3.98 -10.25 6.89
CA THR A 27 -3.08 -9.21 6.38
C THR A 27 -1.73 -9.81 5.98
N ALA A 28 -1.14 -10.68 6.80
CA ALA A 28 0.12 -11.36 6.47
C ALA A 28 0.00 -12.26 5.22
N LEU A 29 -1.11 -13.00 5.07
CA LEU A 29 -1.39 -13.81 3.87
C LEU A 29 -1.56 -12.92 2.63
N ARG A 30 -2.31 -11.80 2.76
CA ARG A 30 -2.52 -10.83 1.68
C ARG A 30 -1.22 -10.15 1.29
N ASP A 31 -0.41 -9.72 2.24
CA ASP A 31 0.83 -9.01 1.97
C ASP A 31 1.89 -9.95 1.38
N ARG A 32 1.89 -11.25 1.74
CA ARG A 32 2.66 -12.30 1.04
C ARG A 32 2.22 -12.49 -0.42
N LEU A 33 0.91 -12.54 -0.67
CA LEU A 33 0.30 -12.63 -2.00
C LEU A 33 0.67 -11.42 -2.87
N LEU A 34 0.48 -10.21 -2.34
CA LEU A 34 0.85 -8.95 -3.01
C LEU A 34 2.36 -8.88 -3.26
N SER A 35 3.20 -9.36 -2.33
CA SER A 35 4.65 -9.41 -2.52
C SER A 35 5.07 -10.34 -3.67
N ALA A 36 4.39 -11.47 -3.87
CA ALA A 36 4.65 -12.36 -5.01
C ALA A 36 4.29 -11.68 -6.34
N VAL A 37 3.10 -11.05 -6.42
CA VAL A 37 2.62 -10.30 -7.59
C VAL A 37 3.56 -9.14 -7.94
N VAL A 38 3.94 -8.31 -6.94
CA VAL A 38 4.89 -7.21 -7.14
C VAL A 38 6.30 -7.71 -7.48
N SER A 39 6.74 -8.84 -6.93
CA SER A 39 8.02 -9.46 -7.30
C SER A 39 8.04 -9.87 -8.77
N CYS A 40 6.96 -10.46 -9.29
CA CYS A 40 6.82 -10.73 -10.73
C CYS A 40 6.81 -9.42 -11.56
N PHE A 41 6.02 -8.42 -11.18
CA PHE A 41 6.03 -7.13 -11.89
C PHE A 41 7.43 -6.47 -11.91
N LYS A 42 8.21 -6.56 -10.82
CA LYS A 42 9.60 -6.07 -10.74
C LYS A 42 10.61 -6.97 -11.48
N ARG A 43 10.39 -8.29 -11.56
CA ARG A 43 11.15 -9.27 -12.39
C ARG A 43 11.07 -8.87 -13.87
N HIS A 44 9.87 -8.47 -14.31
CA HIS A 44 9.61 -7.91 -15.63
C HIS A 44 9.98 -6.41 -15.78
N GLY A 45 10.58 -5.77 -14.78
CA GLY A 45 11.08 -4.38 -14.87
C GLY A 45 10.02 -3.27 -14.78
N ALA A 46 8.80 -3.55 -14.28
CA ALA A 46 7.78 -2.52 -14.14
C ALA A 46 8.09 -1.52 -13.01
N ALA A 47 7.86 -0.23 -13.28
CA ALA A 47 7.99 0.84 -12.31
C ALA A 47 6.70 1.05 -11.50
N ALA A 48 6.83 1.34 -10.21
CA ALA A 48 5.68 1.63 -9.35
C ALA A 48 5.06 3.01 -9.68
N ILE A 49 3.73 3.09 -9.65
CA ILE A 49 2.98 4.36 -9.57
C ILE A 49 1.93 4.29 -8.46
N ASP A 50 1.49 5.45 -7.94
CA ASP A 50 0.30 5.54 -7.09
C ASP A 50 -0.50 6.82 -7.35
N THR A 51 -1.75 6.66 -7.76
CA THR A 51 -2.70 7.77 -7.96
C THR A 51 -3.57 8.00 -6.70
N PRO A 52 -4.18 9.18 -6.54
CA PRO A 52 -5.14 9.46 -5.46
C PRO A 52 -6.27 8.43 -5.34
N VAL A 53 -6.91 8.37 -4.16
CA VAL A 53 -8.19 7.67 -3.96
C VAL A 53 -9.36 8.55 -4.42
N LEU A 54 -9.21 9.86 -4.28
CA LEU A 54 -10.15 10.86 -4.76
C LEU A 54 -9.86 11.24 -6.22
N GLU A 55 -10.86 11.07 -7.09
CA GLU A 55 -10.86 11.61 -8.46
C GLU A 55 -12.01 12.61 -8.61
N LEU A 56 -11.98 13.44 -9.66
CA LEU A 56 -13.07 14.37 -9.94
C LEU A 56 -14.33 13.59 -10.37
N ARG A 57 -15.54 14.01 -9.95
CA ARG A 57 -16.79 13.32 -10.31
C ARG A 57 -17.00 13.29 -11.83
N GLU A 58 -16.73 14.41 -12.51
CA GLU A 58 -16.72 14.53 -13.98
C GLU A 58 -15.74 13.58 -14.67
N THR A 59 -14.72 13.07 -13.96
CA THR A 59 -13.73 12.13 -14.48
C THR A 59 -14.24 10.68 -14.47
N LEU A 60 -15.22 10.35 -13.62
CA LEU A 60 -15.86 9.02 -13.54
C LEU A 60 -17.33 8.99 -14.02
N MET A 61 -17.96 10.13 -14.33
CA MET A 61 -19.33 10.15 -14.84
C MET A 61 -19.45 9.88 -16.34
N GLY A 62 -20.59 9.31 -16.73
CA GLY A 62 -20.81 8.77 -18.07
C GLY A 62 -20.07 7.46 -18.34
N LYS A 63 -19.36 6.90 -17.34
CA LYS A 63 -18.32 5.88 -17.57
C LYS A 63 -18.66 4.42 -17.28
N TYR A 64 -19.89 4.05 -16.93
CA TYR A 64 -20.16 2.64 -16.63
C TYR A 64 -21.55 2.17 -17.09
N GLY A 65 -22.20 2.88 -18.02
CA GLY A 65 -23.58 2.58 -18.42
C GLY A 65 -24.50 2.48 -17.19
N GLU A 66 -25.15 1.34 -17.00
CA GLU A 66 -25.98 1.04 -15.82
C GLU A 66 -25.18 1.03 -14.50
N ASP A 67 -23.93 0.56 -14.53
CA ASP A 67 -23.03 0.47 -13.37
C ASP A 67 -22.55 1.86 -12.88
N THR A 68 -22.93 2.97 -13.55
CA THR A 68 -22.74 4.32 -12.98
C THR A 68 -23.47 4.49 -11.64
N LYS A 69 -24.51 3.69 -11.38
CA LYS A 69 -25.21 3.55 -10.09
C LYS A 69 -24.32 2.94 -8.98
N LEU A 70 -23.11 2.46 -9.30
CA LEU A 70 -22.17 1.82 -8.39
C LEU A 70 -21.02 2.73 -7.93
N ILE A 71 -20.93 3.99 -8.39
CA ILE A 71 -19.90 4.94 -7.98
C ILE A 71 -20.29 5.62 -6.66
N TYR A 72 -19.32 5.78 -5.75
CA TYR A 72 -19.45 6.61 -4.56
C TYR A 72 -19.15 8.09 -4.87
N GLU A 73 -20.12 8.97 -4.65
CA GLU A 73 -19.99 10.42 -4.82
C GLU A 73 -19.69 11.14 -3.49
N LEU A 74 -19.00 12.29 -3.56
CA LEU A 74 -18.80 13.23 -2.46
C LEU A 74 -18.59 14.67 -2.97
N GLN A 75 -18.60 15.66 -2.08
CA GLN A 75 -18.51 17.09 -2.47
C GLN A 75 -17.65 17.91 -1.48
N ASP A 76 -16.77 18.77 -2.01
CA ASP A 76 -15.98 19.68 -1.18
C ASP A 76 -16.71 21.02 -0.84
N GLN A 77 -16.23 21.74 0.18
CA GLN A 77 -16.78 23.03 0.63
C GLN A 77 -16.73 24.12 -0.45
N GLY A 78 -15.79 24.02 -1.40
CA GLY A 78 -15.75 24.87 -2.60
C GLY A 78 -16.73 24.45 -3.71
N GLY A 79 -17.65 23.51 -3.45
CA GLY A 79 -18.60 22.97 -4.41
C GLY A 79 -18.04 21.89 -5.36
N GLU A 80 -16.71 21.73 -5.44
CA GLU A 80 -16.02 20.75 -6.30
C GLU A 80 -16.55 19.33 -6.04
N LEU A 81 -17.08 18.68 -7.07
CA LEU A 81 -17.70 17.36 -6.99
C LEU A 81 -16.63 16.28 -7.22
N LEU A 82 -16.56 15.33 -6.29
CA LEU A 82 -15.54 14.29 -6.22
C LEU A 82 -16.18 12.89 -6.21
N ALA A 83 -15.37 11.87 -6.47
CA ALA A 83 -15.77 10.47 -6.39
C ALA A 83 -14.60 9.58 -5.95
N LEU A 84 -14.90 8.41 -5.38
CA LEU A 84 -13.89 7.39 -5.10
C LEU A 84 -13.51 6.62 -6.37
N ARG A 85 -12.24 6.26 -6.54
CA ARG A 85 -11.76 5.47 -7.69
C ARG A 85 -12.48 4.10 -7.80
N TYR A 86 -13.16 3.90 -8.92
CA TYR A 86 -13.94 2.69 -9.21
C TYR A 86 -13.09 1.53 -9.77
N ASP A 87 -12.02 1.89 -10.46
CA ASP A 87 -11.10 1.01 -11.19
C ASP A 87 -9.73 1.71 -11.29
N LEU A 88 -8.70 0.98 -11.68
CA LEU A 88 -7.38 1.53 -12.00
C LEU A 88 -7.24 1.82 -13.52
N THR A 89 -8.13 1.32 -14.39
CA THR A 89 -7.86 1.24 -15.85
C THR A 89 -8.89 1.81 -16.87
N CYS A 90 -10.22 1.94 -16.67
CA CYS A 90 -11.13 2.10 -17.85
C CYS A 90 -12.57 2.69 -17.76
N TRP A 91 -13.02 3.42 -18.82
CA TRP A 91 -14.14 3.15 -19.79
C TRP A 91 -14.38 4.39 -20.72
N VAL A 92 -15.46 4.37 -21.53
CA VAL A 92 -15.70 5.05 -22.83
C VAL A 92 -17.13 5.65 -22.90
N MET A 93 -17.57 6.32 -24.00
CA MET A 93 -18.86 6.09 -24.69
C MET A 93 -18.96 6.97 -25.96
N SER A 94 -19.69 6.51 -26.98
CA SER A 94 -20.28 7.33 -28.07
C SER A 94 -21.73 7.71 -27.69
N MET A 95 -22.51 8.55 -28.40
CA MET A 95 -22.39 9.07 -29.74
C MET A 95 -23.16 10.42 -29.86
N PHE A 96 -22.46 11.56 -29.88
CA PHE A 96 -23.04 12.86 -30.27
C PHE A 96 -21.95 13.76 -30.89
N PRO A 97 -22.10 14.29 -32.12
CA PRO A 97 -21.06 15.12 -32.77
C PRO A 97 -20.90 16.55 -32.23
N SER A 98 -21.55 16.93 -31.14
CA SER A 98 -21.66 18.32 -30.69
C SER A 98 -21.50 18.49 -29.17
N LEU A 99 -20.64 19.46 -28.80
CA LEU A 99 -20.40 20.04 -27.48
C LEU A 99 -19.60 19.19 -26.45
N THR A 100 -18.45 19.74 -26.04
CA THR A 100 -17.64 19.45 -24.82
C THR A 100 -17.17 18.00 -24.55
N PRO A 101 -15.88 17.68 -24.79
CA PRO A 101 -15.30 16.37 -24.46
C PRO A 101 -14.47 16.33 -23.15
N ARG A 102 -14.19 15.09 -22.69
CA ARG A 102 -13.16 14.62 -21.72
C ARG A 102 -13.58 14.37 -20.26
N ALA A 103 -13.67 13.09 -19.91
CA ALA A 103 -13.69 12.54 -18.55
C ALA A 103 -12.49 11.57 -18.38
N GLN A 104 -11.67 11.67 -17.33
CA GLN A 104 -10.28 11.15 -17.31
C GLN A 104 -10.14 9.74 -16.68
N VAL A 105 -9.01 9.05 -16.83
CA VAL A 105 -8.79 7.66 -16.31
C VAL A 105 -7.43 7.60 -15.61
N PRO A 106 -7.25 7.08 -14.38
CA PRO A 106 -6.04 7.29 -13.58
C PRO A 106 -4.69 7.13 -14.31
N PHE A 107 -4.43 5.98 -14.96
CA PHE A 107 -3.16 5.76 -15.67
C PHE A 107 -3.05 6.58 -16.99
N ALA A 108 -4.08 6.57 -17.83
CA ALA A 108 -4.05 7.33 -19.09
C ALA A 108 -4.08 8.87 -18.88
N ARG A 109 -4.67 9.32 -17.76
CA ARG A 109 -4.57 10.66 -17.18
C ARG A 109 -3.11 10.93 -16.84
N TYR A 110 -2.45 10.07 -16.06
CA TYR A 110 -1.03 10.19 -15.70
C TYR A 110 -0.10 10.29 -16.94
N LEU A 111 -0.33 9.48 -17.98
CA LEU A 111 0.42 9.53 -19.26
C LEU A 111 0.22 10.84 -20.04
N ALA A 112 -0.96 11.46 -19.92
CA ALA A 112 -1.23 12.79 -20.48
C ALA A 112 -0.65 13.92 -19.60
N MET A 113 -0.81 13.83 -18.27
CA MET A 113 -0.26 14.71 -17.23
C MET A 113 1.23 14.96 -17.49
N ASN A 114 1.99 13.86 -17.54
CA ASN A 114 3.44 13.86 -17.51
C ASN A 114 4.05 13.73 -18.91
N LYS A 115 3.23 13.71 -19.97
CA LYS A 115 3.63 13.56 -21.38
C LYS A 115 4.51 12.33 -21.66
N VAL A 116 4.38 11.30 -20.83
CA VAL A 116 5.14 10.05 -20.91
C VAL A 116 4.80 9.34 -22.22
N ASN A 117 5.84 8.94 -22.98
CA ASN A 117 5.69 8.36 -24.32
C ASN A 117 5.97 6.85 -24.36
N ASN A 118 6.75 6.31 -23.43
CA ASN A 118 6.91 4.87 -23.20
C ASN A 118 7.04 4.64 -21.69
N MET A 119 6.39 3.62 -21.14
CA MET A 119 6.46 3.22 -19.72
C MET A 119 5.96 1.79 -19.53
N LYS A 120 6.63 1.04 -18.66
CA LYS A 120 6.09 -0.17 -18.04
C LYS A 120 5.76 0.15 -16.57
N ARG A 121 4.52 -0.06 -16.13
CA ARG A 121 4.08 0.28 -14.76
C ARG A 121 3.40 -0.88 -14.05
N TYR A 122 3.42 -0.83 -12.72
CA TYR A 122 2.43 -1.50 -11.88
C TYR A 122 1.74 -0.52 -10.92
N HIS A 123 0.51 -0.81 -10.53
CA HIS A 123 -0.19 -0.17 -9.41
C HIS A 123 -0.96 -1.23 -8.62
N VAL A 124 -0.72 -1.28 -7.31
CA VAL A 124 -1.43 -2.16 -6.38
C VAL A 124 -2.25 -1.28 -5.46
N ALA A 125 -3.58 -1.39 -5.55
CA ALA A 125 -4.47 -0.42 -4.90
C ALA A 125 -5.86 -0.98 -4.61
N LYS A 126 -6.46 -0.53 -3.49
CA LYS A 126 -7.90 -0.68 -3.22
C LYS A 126 -8.73 0.14 -4.21
N VAL A 127 -9.77 -0.45 -4.77
CA VAL A 127 -10.83 0.17 -5.59
C VAL A 127 -12.20 0.02 -4.93
N TYR A 128 -13.16 0.89 -5.28
CA TYR A 128 -14.40 1.05 -4.54
C TYR A 128 -15.64 0.98 -5.45
N ARG A 129 -16.52 -0.01 -5.19
CA ARG A 129 -17.73 -0.27 -6.01
C ARG A 129 -18.92 -0.52 -5.11
N ARG A 130 -20.10 0.03 -5.42
CA ARG A 130 -21.32 -0.15 -4.60
C ARG A 130 -22.05 -1.48 -4.91
N ASP A 131 -21.31 -2.53 -5.26
CA ASP A 131 -21.79 -3.89 -5.50
C ASP A 131 -22.74 -4.37 -4.38
N ASN A 132 -23.61 -5.35 -4.68
CA ASN A 132 -24.50 -5.95 -3.70
C ASN A 132 -23.96 -7.31 -3.21
N PRO A 133 -23.38 -7.40 -1.99
CA PRO A 133 -22.76 -8.65 -1.52
C PRO A 133 -23.75 -9.81 -1.32
N ALA A 134 -25.05 -9.51 -1.25
CA ALA A 134 -26.10 -10.51 -1.04
C ALA A 134 -26.45 -11.31 -2.32
N THR A 135 -26.04 -10.85 -3.51
CA THR A 135 -26.38 -11.47 -4.80
C THR A 135 -25.18 -12.04 -5.54
N THR A 136 -23.95 -11.90 -5.03
CA THR A 136 -22.74 -12.39 -5.72
C THR A 136 -21.61 -12.69 -4.73
N ARG A 137 -21.36 -13.97 -4.46
CA ARG A 137 -20.31 -14.45 -3.55
C ARG A 137 -18.93 -13.96 -4.04
N GLY A 138 -18.15 -13.34 -3.16
CA GLY A 138 -16.83 -12.80 -3.50
C GLY A 138 -16.81 -11.44 -4.21
N ARG A 139 -17.93 -10.71 -4.33
CA ARG A 139 -17.90 -9.27 -4.66
C ARG A 139 -17.99 -8.42 -3.39
N TYR A 140 -16.88 -7.76 -3.07
CA TYR A 140 -16.78 -6.77 -1.97
C TYR A 140 -16.92 -5.35 -2.50
N ARG A 141 -17.22 -4.39 -1.61
CA ARG A 141 -17.33 -2.96 -1.97
C ARG A 141 -16.00 -2.21 -1.90
N GLU A 142 -15.02 -2.82 -1.25
CA GLU A 142 -13.62 -2.42 -1.21
C GLU A 142 -12.81 -3.71 -1.45
N PHE A 143 -11.93 -3.71 -2.45
CA PHE A 143 -11.05 -4.85 -2.76
C PHE A 143 -9.77 -4.39 -3.45
N TYR A 144 -8.73 -5.21 -3.41
CA TYR A 144 -7.45 -4.93 -4.07
C TYR A 144 -7.48 -5.31 -5.55
N GLN A 145 -7.04 -4.38 -6.38
CA GLN A 145 -6.76 -4.53 -7.79
C GLN A 145 -5.24 -4.40 -8.00
N CYS A 146 -4.65 -5.33 -8.76
CA CYS A 146 -3.23 -5.30 -9.13
C CYS A 146 -3.12 -5.17 -10.65
N ASP A 147 -2.82 -3.96 -11.11
CA ASP A 147 -2.66 -3.63 -12.53
C ASP A 147 -1.17 -3.64 -12.93
N PHE A 148 -0.88 -4.18 -14.10
CA PHE A 148 0.38 -4.03 -14.83
C PHE A 148 0.08 -3.55 -16.25
N ASP A 149 0.82 -2.57 -16.77
CA ASP A 149 0.63 -2.05 -18.13
C ASP A 149 1.93 -1.66 -18.83
N ILE A 150 1.92 -1.86 -20.14
CA ILE A 150 2.96 -1.42 -21.08
C ILE A 150 2.31 -0.38 -22.01
N ALA A 151 2.77 0.87 -21.89
CA ALA A 151 2.42 1.97 -22.78
C ALA A 151 3.63 2.35 -23.65
N GLY A 152 3.44 2.58 -24.95
CA GLY A 152 4.47 3.14 -25.83
C GLY A 152 4.41 2.68 -27.28
N GLN A 153 5.43 3.04 -28.08
CA GLN A 153 5.53 2.59 -29.47
C GLN A 153 6.33 1.29 -29.60
N PHE A 154 5.68 0.17 -29.34
CA PHE A 154 6.17 -1.19 -29.55
C PHE A 154 5.89 -1.69 -30.99
N ASP A 155 6.42 -2.86 -31.36
CA ASP A 155 6.01 -3.62 -32.54
C ASP A 155 4.91 -4.66 -32.16
N PRO A 156 4.09 -5.17 -33.11
CA PRO A 156 2.89 -5.96 -32.78
C PRO A 156 3.14 -7.22 -31.97
N MET A 157 2.20 -7.53 -31.08
CA MET A 157 2.04 -8.74 -30.25
C MET A 157 3.12 -9.00 -29.18
N ILE A 158 4.25 -8.27 -29.17
CA ILE A 158 5.32 -8.50 -28.17
C ILE A 158 4.85 -8.15 -26.74
N PRO A 159 4.22 -6.98 -26.48
CA PRO A 159 3.72 -6.63 -25.15
C PRO A 159 2.55 -7.53 -24.71
N ASP A 160 1.71 -7.94 -25.67
CA ASP A 160 0.55 -8.79 -25.46
C ASP A 160 0.98 -10.19 -24.97
N ALA A 161 2.05 -10.73 -25.57
CA ALA A 161 2.68 -11.98 -25.13
C ALA A 161 3.31 -11.86 -23.73
N GLU A 162 3.91 -10.71 -23.39
CA GLU A 162 4.52 -10.48 -22.07
C GLU A 162 3.45 -10.43 -20.97
N CYS A 163 2.35 -9.71 -21.19
CA CYS A 163 1.21 -9.71 -20.25
C CYS A 163 0.67 -11.12 -19.99
N LEU A 164 0.65 -12.00 -21.01
CA LEU A 164 0.23 -13.39 -20.86
C LEU A 164 1.26 -14.24 -20.10
N LYS A 165 2.57 -14.04 -20.32
CA LYS A 165 3.65 -14.66 -19.53
C LYS A 165 3.58 -14.24 -18.06
N ILE A 166 3.28 -12.97 -17.77
CA ILE A 166 3.11 -12.45 -16.40
C ILE A 166 1.92 -13.10 -15.69
N VAL A 167 0.78 -13.27 -16.36
CA VAL A 167 -0.37 -14.00 -15.81
C VAL A 167 -0.01 -15.45 -15.52
N HIS A 168 0.67 -16.12 -16.46
CA HIS A 168 1.13 -17.50 -16.29
C HIS A 168 2.08 -17.63 -15.09
N GLU A 169 3.15 -16.82 -15.04
CA GLU A 169 4.10 -16.80 -13.92
C GLU A 169 3.40 -16.60 -12.57
N ILE A 170 2.48 -15.62 -12.47
CA ILE A 170 1.80 -15.33 -11.21
C ILE A 170 0.88 -16.49 -10.79
N LEU A 171 0.10 -17.08 -11.69
CA LEU A 171 -0.80 -18.19 -11.33
C LEU A 171 -0.03 -19.49 -11.03
N SER A 172 1.13 -19.71 -11.67
CA SER A 172 2.04 -20.80 -11.35
C SER A 172 2.76 -20.60 -10.00
N ASP A 173 3.36 -19.43 -9.76
CA ASP A 173 4.06 -19.09 -8.51
C ASP A 173 3.12 -19.17 -7.28
N LEU A 174 1.81 -18.96 -7.49
CA LEU A 174 0.77 -19.04 -6.45
C LEU A 174 0.13 -20.43 -6.25
N GLN A 175 0.47 -21.42 -7.09
CA GLN A 175 0.06 -22.83 -6.93
C GLN A 175 -1.47 -23.04 -6.72
N LEU A 176 -2.30 -22.23 -7.38
CA LEU A 176 -3.75 -22.18 -7.14
C LEU A 176 -4.54 -23.40 -7.66
N GLY A 177 -3.89 -24.34 -8.33
CA GLY A 177 -4.50 -25.46 -9.05
C GLY A 177 -4.09 -25.40 -10.52
N ASP A 178 -4.80 -26.12 -11.38
CA ASP A 178 -4.63 -25.93 -12.82
C ASP A 178 -5.48 -24.72 -13.31
N PHE A 179 -5.07 -24.10 -14.41
CA PHE A 179 -5.70 -22.92 -14.97
C PHE A 179 -5.56 -22.87 -16.50
N VAL A 180 -6.44 -22.12 -17.14
CA VAL A 180 -6.38 -21.80 -18.57
C VAL A 180 -6.50 -20.29 -18.76
N ILE A 181 -5.72 -19.74 -19.70
CA ILE A 181 -5.84 -18.36 -20.14
C ILE A 181 -6.58 -18.35 -21.47
N LYS A 182 -7.85 -17.92 -21.45
CA LYS A 182 -8.66 -17.65 -22.65
C LYS A 182 -8.11 -16.40 -23.35
N VAL A 183 -7.96 -16.44 -24.67
CA VAL A 183 -7.52 -15.30 -25.50
C VAL A 183 -8.40 -15.14 -26.74
N ASN A 184 -8.66 -13.91 -27.14
CA ASN A 184 -9.40 -13.56 -28.37
C ASN A 184 -8.95 -12.17 -28.86
N ASP A 185 -9.39 -11.72 -30.04
CA ASP A 185 -9.16 -10.35 -30.53
C ASP A 185 -10.46 -9.71 -30.99
N ARG A 186 -10.70 -8.47 -30.56
CA ARG A 186 -11.95 -7.74 -30.84
C ARG A 186 -12.21 -7.51 -32.33
N ARG A 187 -11.17 -7.51 -33.17
CA ARG A 187 -11.29 -7.42 -34.64
C ARG A 187 -11.83 -8.71 -35.24
N ILE A 188 -11.53 -9.87 -34.63
CA ILE A 188 -12.11 -11.17 -35.00
C ILE A 188 -13.59 -11.20 -34.63
N LEU A 189 -13.95 -10.77 -33.42
CA LEU A 189 -15.36 -10.65 -33.01
C LEU A 189 -16.16 -9.74 -33.96
N ASN A 190 -15.66 -8.53 -34.26
CA ASN A 190 -16.28 -7.64 -35.28
C ASN A 190 -16.43 -8.36 -36.63
N GLY A 191 -15.42 -9.14 -37.02
CA GLY A 191 -15.44 -9.96 -38.23
C GLY A 191 -16.55 -11.01 -38.25
N VAL A 192 -16.66 -11.80 -37.19
CA VAL A 192 -17.68 -12.86 -37.00
C VAL A 192 -19.09 -12.26 -37.01
N PHE A 193 -19.36 -11.23 -36.21
CA PHE A 193 -20.69 -10.62 -36.15
C PHE A 193 -21.08 -9.97 -37.49
N ALA A 194 -20.16 -9.30 -38.18
CA ALA A 194 -20.42 -8.74 -39.52
C ALA A 194 -20.68 -9.84 -40.57
N VAL A 195 -19.97 -10.96 -40.50
CA VAL A 195 -20.21 -12.16 -41.36
C VAL A 195 -21.58 -12.77 -41.09
N CYS A 196 -22.02 -12.80 -39.83
CA CYS A 196 -23.35 -13.27 -39.43
C CYS A 196 -24.47 -12.22 -39.60
N GLY A 197 -24.22 -11.13 -40.33
CA GLY A 197 -25.25 -10.14 -40.68
C GLY A 197 -25.70 -9.23 -39.54
N VAL A 198 -24.95 -9.16 -38.44
CA VAL A 198 -25.27 -8.26 -37.30
C VAL A 198 -25.03 -6.80 -37.70
N PRO A 199 -26.03 -5.90 -37.54
CA PRO A 199 -25.81 -4.47 -37.75
C PRO A 199 -24.79 -3.90 -36.76
N GLU A 200 -23.94 -2.97 -37.20
CA GLU A 200 -22.92 -2.33 -36.36
C GLU A 200 -23.50 -1.72 -35.07
N SER A 201 -24.71 -1.14 -35.14
CA SER A 201 -25.46 -0.61 -33.98
C SER A 201 -25.88 -1.68 -32.95
N LYS A 202 -25.83 -2.97 -33.29
CA LYS A 202 -26.14 -4.11 -32.42
C LYS A 202 -24.92 -4.90 -31.97
N PHE A 203 -23.71 -4.55 -32.43
CA PHE A 203 -22.46 -5.24 -32.05
C PHE A 203 -22.22 -5.27 -30.53
N ILE A 204 -22.34 -4.13 -29.84
CA ILE A 204 -22.12 -4.04 -28.38
C ILE A 204 -23.20 -4.83 -27.61
N PRO A 205 -24.52 -4.67 -27.89
CA PRO A 205 -25.55 -5.55 -27.35
C PRO A 205 -25.29 -7.05 -27.57
N ALA A 206 -24.87 -7.46 -28.77
CA ALA A 206 -24.55 -8.86 -29.06
C ALA A 206 -23.37 -9.37 -28.20
N CYS A 207 -22.28 -8.60 -28.10
CA CYS A 207 -21.14 -8.93 -27.23
C CYS A 207 -21.57 -9.11 -25.77
N SER A 208 -22.40 -8.22 -25.24
CA SER A 208 -22.88 -8.27 -23.84
C SER A 208 -23.79 -9.48 -23.54
N THR A 209 -24.38 -10.09 -24.56
CA THR A 209 -25.15 -11.33 -24.44
C THR A 209 -24.26 -12.57 -24.64
N VAL A 210 -23.22 -12.52 -25.48
CA VAL A 210 -22.19 -13.57 -25.56
C VAL A 210 -21.41 -13.72 -24.24
N ASP A 211 -21.10 -12.61 -23.55
CA ASP A 211 -20.44 -12.55 -22.22
C ASP A 211 -21.24 -13.27 -21.09
N LYS A 212 -22.46 -13.73 -21.38
CA LYS A 212 -23.28 -14.55 -20.49
C LYS A 212 -23.09 -16.06 -20.65
N LEU A 213 -22.41 -16.53 -21.70
CA LEU A 213 -22.19 -17.97 -21.94
C LEU A 213 -21.40 -18.68 -20.84
N ASP A 214 -20.52 -17.97 -20.12
CA ASP A 214 -19.84 -18.52 -18.93
C ASP A 214 -20.78 -18.73 -17.72
N LYS A 215 -22.10 -18.49 -17.87
CA LYS A 215 -23.12 -18.55 -16.80
C LYS A 215 -24.47 -19.14 -17.24
N MET A 216 -24.78 -19.16 -18.54
CA MET A 216 -26.09 -19.49 -19.10
C MET A 216 -25.94 -20.38 -20.34
N PRO A 217 -26.82 -21.39 -20.55
CA PRO A 217 -26.81 -22.20 -21.77
C PRO A 217 -26.94 -21.40 -23.06
N TRP A 218 -26.44 -21.96 -24.16
CA TRP A 218 -26.53 -21.34 -25.49
C TRP A 218 -27.98 -21.02 -25.89
N GLU A 219 -28.92 -21.88 -25.50
CA GLU A 219 -30.36 -21.74 -25.77
C GLU A 219 -30.96 -20.48 -25.14
N GLU A 220 -30.55 -20.16 -23.91
CA GLU A 220 -30.99 -18.95 -23.20
C GLU A 220 -30.34 -17.69 -23.79
N VAL A 221 -29.04 -17.76 -24.07
CA VAL A 221 -28.28 -16.68 -24.71
C VAL A 221 -28.83 -16.36 -26.10
N ARG A 222 -29.17 -17.38 -26.90
CA ARG A 222 -29.85 -17.24 -28.20
C ARG A 222 -31.25 -16.63 -28.04
N SER A 223 -32.00 -17.03 -27.01
CA SER A 223 -33.31 -16.46 -26.70
C SER A 223 -33.22 -14.97 -26.39
N GLU A 224 -32.22 -14.53 -25.61
CA GLU A 224 -31.96 -13.12 -25.34
C GLU A 224 -31.54 -12.34 -26.61
N MET A 225 -30.67 -12.92 -27.45
CA MET A 225 -30.25 -12.31 -28.72
C MET A 225 -31.43 -11.99 -29.64
N VAL A 226 -32.34 -12.94 -29.81
CA VAL A 226 -33.51 -12.78 -30.70
C VAL A 226 -34.60 -11.95 -30.02
N GLY A 227 -34.94 -12.24 -28.77
CA GLY A 227 -36.07 -11.65 -28.04
C GLY A 227 -35.81 -10.24 -27.51
N GLU A 228 -34.67 -10.01 -26.83
CA GLU A 228 -34.36 -8.69 -26.26
C GLU A 228 -33.56 -7.81 -27.21
N LYS A 229 -32.52 -8.37 -27.85
CA LYS A 229 -31.62 -7.56 -28.71
C LYS A 229 -32.16 -7.43 -30.14
N GLY A 230 -33.16 -8.23 -30.51
CA GLY A 230 -33.81 -8.19 -31.82
C GLY A 230 -32.88 -8.55 -32.97
N LEU A 231 -31.97 -9.50 -32.77
CA LEU A 231 -31.21 -10.13 -33.84
C LEU A 231 -32.11 -11.13 -34.58
N SER A 232 -31.83 -11.42 -35.85
CA SER A 232 -32.59 -12.47 -36.55
C SER A 232 -32.19 -13.85 -36.03
N PRO A 233 -33.07 -14.87 -36.10
CA PRO A 233 -32.73 -16.23 -35.69
C PRO A 233 -31.48 -16.76 -36.42
N GLU A 234 -31.37 -16.49 -37.72
CA GLU A 234 -30.28 -16.93 -38.58
C GLU A 234 -28.94 -16.26 -38.21
N ALA A 235 -28.98 -14.98 -37.83
CA ALA A 235 -27.82 -14.27 -37.30
C ALA A 235 -27.38 -14.85 -35.95
N ALA A 236 -28.32 -15.17 -35.06
CA ALA A 236 -28.03 -15.79 -33.76
C ALA A 236 -27.45 -17.21 -33.94
N ASP A 237 -28.03 -18.03 -34.81
CA ASP A 237 -27.52 -19.38 -35.12
C ASP A 237 -26.11 -19.34 -35.73
N CYS A 238 -25.86 -18.42 -36.67
CA CYS A 238 -24.53 -18.20 -37.23
C CYS A 238 -23.49 -17.76 -36.17
N ILE A 239 -23.89 -16.92 -35.20
CA ILE A 239 -23.01 -16.59 -34.07
C ILE A 239 -22.67 -17.86 -33.27
N GLY A 240 -23.66 -18.73 -33.04
CA GLY A 240 -23.49 -20.03 -32.38
C GLY A 240 -22.43 -20.92 -33.02
N GLU A 241 -22.40 -21.01 -34.37
CA GLU A 241 -21.37 -21.75 -35.13
C GLU A 241 -19.93 -21.35 -34.76
N TYR A 242 -19.73 -20.07 -34.40
CA TYR A 242 -18.40 -19.51 -34.10
C TYR A 242 -18.09 -19.41 -32.60
N VAL A 243 -19.01 -18.96 -31.75
CA VAL A 243 -18.71 -18.73 -30.31
C VAL A 243 -18.54 -20.02 -29.50
N GLN A 244 -18.90 -21.17 -30.05
CA GLN A 244 -18.64 -22.49 -29.45
C GLN A 244 -17.23 -23.03 -29.80
N LEU A 245 -16.44 -22.33 -30.62
CA LEU A 245 -15.11 -22.78 -31.04
C LEU A 245 -14.01 -22.29 -30.09
N HIS A 246 -13.31 -23.26 -29.48
CA HIS A 246 -12.10 -23.04 -28.69
C HIS A 246 -10.97 -23.99 -29.13
N GLY A 247 -9.71 -23.61 -28.92
CA GLY A 247 -8.55 -24.43 -29.32
C GLY A 247 -7.21 -23.69 -29.33
N GLY A 248 -6.22 -24.28 -29.99
CA GLY A 248 -4.87 -23.72 -30.17
C GLY A 248 -4.61 -23.14 -31.56
N LEU A 249 -3.34 -23.18 -31.99
CA LEU A 249 -2.89 -22.69 -33.30
C LEU A 249 -3.72 -23.25 -34.47
N ASP A 250 -4.07 -24.55 -34.41
CA ASP A 250 -4.81 -25.25 -35.47
C ASP A 250 -6.22 -24.66 -35.72
N LEU A 251 -6.85 -24.08 -34.68
CA LEU A 251 -8.12 -23.37 -34.83
C LEU A 251 -7.91 -22.03 -35.57
N ILE A 252 -6.83 -21.32 -35.26
CA ILE A 252 -6.48 -20.06 -35.94
C ILE A 252 -6.16 -20.33 -37.42
N GLU A 253 -5.40 -21.38 -37.74
CA GLU A 253 -5.08 -21.75 -39.13
C GLU A 253 -6.31 -22.22 -39.92
N ARG A 254 -7.24 -22.92 -39.27
CA ARG A 254 -8.54 -23.29 -39.85
C ARG A 254 -9.42 -22.07 -40.13
N LEU A 255 -9.50 -21.09 -39.21
CA LEU A 255 -10.29 -19.87 -39.39
C LEU A 255 -9.66 -18.89 -40.40
N LEU A 256 -8.34 -18.92 -40.58
CA LEU A 256 -7.66 -18.21 -41.69
C LEU A 256 -8.04 -18.75 -43.08
N GLN A 257 -8.55 -20.00 -43.14
CA GLN A 257 -9.03 -20.66 -44.36
C GLN A 257 -10.57 -20.60 -44.51
N ASP A 258 -11.31 -20.09 -43.51
CA ASP A 258 -12.76 -19.97 -43.56
C ASP A 258 -13.19 -19.00 -44.70
N PRO A 259 -14.07 -19.41 -45.63
CA PRO A 259 -14.41 -18.61 -46.80
C PRO A 259 -15.28 -17.39 -46.50
N LYS A 260 -15.95 -17.33 -45.34
CA LYS A 260 -16.69 -16.15 -44.86
C LYS A 260 -15.73 -15.16 -44.19
N LEU A 261 -14.91 -15.63 -43.23
CA LEU A 261 -14.01 -14.79 -42.43
C LEU A 261 -12.78 -14.29 -43.21
N SER A 262 -12.21 -15.09 -44.11
CA SER A 262 -11.01 -14.70 -44.89
C SER A 262 -11.22 -13.52 -45.85
N GLN A 263 -12.48 -13.18 -46.14
CA GLN A 263 -12.88 -11.99 -46.90
C GLN A 263 -13.04 -10.74 -46.02
N ASN A 264 -13.28 -10.91 -44.72
CA ASN A 264 -13.40 -9.79 -43.80
C ASN A 264 -12.01 -9.31 -43.38
N LYS A 265 -11.66 -8.07 -43.77
CA LYS A 265 -10.36 -7.47 -43.50
C LYS A 265 -9.99 -7.48 -42.00
N LEU A 266 -10.93 -7.14 -41.11
CA LEU A 266 -10.68 -7.08 -39.67
C LEU A 266 -10.47 -8.48 -39.07
N ALA A 267 -11.26 -9.47 -39.50
CA ALA A 267 -11.05 -10.86 -39.10
C ALA A 267 -9.65 -11.35 -39.52
N LYS A 268 -9.27 -11.10 -40.77
CA LYS A 268 -7.98 -11.54 -41.34
C LYS A 268 -6.78 -10.87 -40.68
N GLU A 269 -6.85 -9.57 -40.39
CA GLU A 269 -5.81 -8.85 -39.64
C GLU A 269 -5.72 -9.35 -38.19
N GLY A 270 -6.86 -9.56 -37.52
CA GLY A 270 -6.92 -10.11 -36.16
C GLY A 270 -6.37 -11.54 -36.06
N LEU A 271 -6.79 -12.45 -36.95
CA LEU A 271 -6.29 -13.83 -37.00
C LEU A 271 -4.79 -13.90 -37.34
N GLY A 272 -4.28 -13.00 -38.19
CA GLY A 272 -2.86 -12.90 -38.50
C GLY A 272 -2.02 -12.47 -37.29
N ASP A 273 -2.49 -11.47 -36.54
CA ASP A 273 -1.86 -11.07 -35.28
C ASP A 273 -1.98 -12.18 -34.21
N MET A 274 -3.12 -12.87 -34.11
CA MET A 274 -3.27 -14.00 -33.19
C MET A 274 -2.32 -15.16 -33.49
N LYS A 275 -2.03 -15.45 -34.78
CA LYS A 275 -0.97 -16.42 -35.13
C LYS A 275 0.40 -15.95 -34.64
N LEU A 276 0.77 -14.69 -34.91
CA LEU A 276 2.05 -14.11 -34.43
C LEU A 276 2.15 -14.12 -32.90
N LEU A 277 1.04 -13.93 -32.19
CA LEU A 277 0.96 -14.04 -30.74
C LEU A 277 1.26 -15.48 -30.28
N PHE A 278 0.66 -16.50 -30.89
CA PHE A 278 0.95 -17.91 -30.58
C PHE A 278 2.39 -18.32 -30.89
N GLU A 279 3.02 -17.74 -31.93
CA GLU A 279 4.45 -17.90 -32.21
C GLU A 279 5.31 -17.38 -31.04
N TYR A 280 5.03 -16.18 -30.52
CA TYR A 280 5.75 -15.63 -29.35
C TYR A 280 5.46 -16.40 -28.04
N LEU A 281 4.21 -16.80 -27.81
CA LEU A 281 3.83 -17.61 -26.64
C LEU A 281 4.54 -18.96 -26.61
N THR A 282 4.88 -19.50 -27.78
CA THR A 282 5.65 -20.74 -27.93
C THR A 282 7.14 -20.51 -27.62
N LEU A 283 7.71 -19.36 -27.99
CA LEU A 283 9.07 -18.96 -27.57
C LEU A 283 9.16 -18.73 -26.04
N PHE A 284 8.07 -18.30 -25.41
CA PHE A 284 7.95 -18.17 -23.95
C PHE A 284 7.59 -19.48 -23.22
N GLY A 285 7.34 -20.57 -23.96
CA GLY A 285 7.04 -21.89 -23.41
C GLY A 285 5.64 -22.07 -22.79
N ILE A 286 4.74 -21.08 -22.91
CA ILE A 286 3.46 -21.05 -22.17
C ILE A 286 2.23 -21.49 -22.99
N THR A 287 2.37 -21.79 -24.28
CA THR A 287 1.26 -22.14 -25.19
C THR A 287 0.34 -23.24 -24.65
N GLY A 288 0.88 -24.19 -23.88
CA GLY A 288 0.10 -25.27 -23.24
C GLY A 288 -0.89 -24.82 -22.15
N LYS A 289 -0.93 -23.53 -21.80
CA LYS A 289 -1.92 -22.92 -20.90
C LYS A 289 -2.78 -21.84 -21.57
N ILE A 290 -2.64 -21.65 -22.88
CA ILE A 290 -3.37 -20.65 -23.66
C ILE A 290 -4.43 -21.32 -24.54
N SER A 291 -5.68 -20.88 -24.43
CA SER A 291 -6.78 -21.31 -25.30
C SER A 291 -7.31 -20.11 -26.08
N PHE A 292 -7.23 -20.17 -27.41
CA PHE A 292 -7.97 -19.24 -28.27
C PHE A 292 -9.46 -19.62 -28.21
N ASP A 293 -10.30 -18.70 -27.75
CA ASP A 293 -11.70 -18.97 -27.42
C ASP A 293 -12.61 -17.85 -27.95
N LEU A 294 -13.48 -18.19 -28.90
CA LEU A 294 -14.41 -17.23 -29.52
C LEU A 294 -15.62 -16.88 -28.64
N SER A 295 -15.85 -17.58 -27.52
CA SER A 295 -16.84 -17.18 -26.52
C SER A 295 -16.40 -15.95 -25.72
N LEU A 296 -15.09 -15.65 -25.68
CA LEU A 296 -14.55 -14.53 -24.91
C LEU A 296 -14.89 -13.19 -25.58
N ALA A 297 -16.03 -12.61 -25.20
CA ALA A 297 -16.52 -11.33 -25.74
C ALA A 297 -16.12 -10.10 -24.92
N ARG A 298 -15.79 -10.26 -23.62
CA ARG A 298 -15.32 -9.23 -22.65
C ARG A 298 -15.94 -7.86 -22.87
N GLY A 299 -17.11 -7.61 -22.26
CA GLY A 299 -17.95 -6.41 -22.40
C GLY A 299 -17.36 -5.03 -21.99
N LEU A 300 -16.14 -4.71 -22.40
CA LEU A 300 -15.39 -3.51 -22.04
C LEU A 300 -14.94 -2.75 -23.31
N ASP A 301 -15.69 -1.69 -23.66
CA ASP A 301 -15.63 -1.02 -24.96
C ASP A 301 -14.34 -0.29 -25.37
N TYR A 302 -13.34 -0.24 -24.50
CA TYR A 302 -12.08 0.47 -24.77
C TYR A 302 -11.00 -0.41 -25.42
N TYR A 303 -11.20 -1.73 -25.47
CA TYR A 303 -10.24 -2.63 -26.13
C TYR A 303 -10.25 -2.47 -27.66
N THR A 304 -9.06 -2.43 -28.26
CA THR A 304 -8.79 -2.16 -29.69
C THR A 304 -8.19 -3.36 -30.44
N GLY A 305 -7.92 -4.47 -29.75
CA GLY A 305 -7.34 -5.68 -30.33
C GLY A 305 -7.50 -6.88 -29.38
N VAL A 306 -6.38 -7.52 -29.04
CA VAL A 306 -6.33 -8.69 -28.14
C VAL A 306 -6.98 -8.41 -26.79
N ILE A 307 -7.77 -9.39 -26.33
CA ILE A 307 -8.43 -9.47 -25.03
C ILE A 307 -8.16 -10.85 -24.43
N PHE A 308 -8.00 -10.92 -23.11
CA PHE A 308 -7.66 -12.18 -22.44
C PHE A 308 -8.16 -12.25 -21.00
N GLU A 309 -8.35 -13.47 -20.51
CA GLU A 309 -8.64 -13.75 -19.10
C GLU A 309 -8.15 -15.11 -18.65
N ALA A 310 -7.86 -15.25 -17.35
CA ALA A 310 -7.47 -16.51 -16.75
C ALA A 310 -8.58 -17.06 -15.85
N VAL A 311 -8.91 -18.34 -16.02
CA VAL A 311 -9.91 -19.08 -15.26
C VAL A 311 -9.23 -20.29 -14.62
N LEU A 312 -9.56 -20.59 -13.37
CA LEU A 312 -9.05 -21.78 -12.68
C LEU A 312 -9.87 -23.01 -13.11
N LEU A 313 -9.20 -24.11 -13.40
CA LEU A 313 -9.82 -25.39 -13.73
C LEU A 313 -10.15 -26.13 -12.42
N GLN A 314 -11.35 -26.70 -12.34
CA GLN A 314 -11.76 -27.49 -11.18
C GLN A 314 -11.03 -28.82 -11.16
N GLN A 315 -10.66 -29.28 -9.96
CA GLN A 315 -10.35 -30.69 -9.70
C GLN A 315 -11.64 -31.40 -9.28
N GLU A 316 -11.92 -32.56 -9.85
CA GLU A 316 -13.06 -33.41 -9.49
C GLU A 316 -12.82 -34.06 -8.11
N ASN A 317 -13.10 -33.31 -7.04
CA ASN A 317 -13.16 -33.86 -5.69
C ASN A 317 -14.56 -34.44 -5.46
N GLU A 318 -14.66 -35.76 -5.33
CA GLU A 318 -15.92 -36.55 -5.28
C GLU A 318 -16.87 -36.26 -4.08
N HIS A 319 -16.59 -35.24 -3.26
CA HIS A 319 -17.20 -35.03 -1.93
C HIS A 319 -17.66 -33.58 -1.65
N VAL A 320 -18.12 -32.83 -2.67
CA VAL A 320 -18.83 -31.54 -2.47
C VAL A 320 -20.07 -31.50 -3.36
N GLU A 321 -21.27 -31.40 -2.77
CA GLU A 321 -22.55 -31.53 -3.47
C GLU A 321 -23.00 -30.28 -4.27
N GLU A 322 -22.26 -29.16 -4.23
CA GLU A 322 -22.49 -27.98 -5.08
C GLU A 322 -21.19 -27.54 -5.81
N PRO A 323 -21.18 -27.44 -7.15
CA PRO A 323 -20.00 -27.03 -7.91
C PRO A 323 -19.72 -25.52 -7.78
N VAL A 324 -18.68 -25.16 -7.03
CA VAL A 324 -18.25 -23.76 -6.90
C VAL A 324 -17.55 -23.29 -8.18
N SER A 325 -18.31 -22.67 -9.09
CA SER A 325 -17.76 -22.00 -10.27
C SER A 325 -16.94 -20.77 -9.86
N VAL A 326 -15.61 -20.87 -10.05
CA VAL A 326 -14.66 -19.77 -9.78
C VAL A 326 -14.38 -19.02 -11.10
N GLY A 327 -15.25 -18.06 -11.44
CA GLY A 327 -15.06 -17.22 -12.62
C GLY A 327 -13.75 -16.41 -12.59
N SER A 328 -13.30 -15.95 -13.77
CA SER A 328 -12.03 -15.25 -14.05
C SER A 328 -11.28 -14.64 -12.85
N VAL A 329 -10.03 -15.06 -12.62
CA VAL A 329 -9.15 -14.54 -11.55
C VAL A 329 -8.24 -13.39 -12.01
N ALA A 330 -7.96 -13.29 -13.31
CA ALA A 330 -7.19 -12.20 -13.91
C ALA A 330 -7.67 -11.94 -15.35
N GLY A 331 -7.38 -10.77 -15.92
CA GLY A 331 -7.61 -10.52 -17.34
C GLY A 331 -7.25 -9.11 -17.78
N GLY A 332 -7.29 -8.86 -19.08
CA GLY A 332 -6.75 -7.65 -19.67
C GLY A 332 -6.91 -7.60 -21.18
N GLY A 333 -6.09 -6.76 -21.82
CA GLY A 333 -6.10 -6.58 -23.26
C GLY A 333 -5.46 -5.27 -23.72
N ARG A 334 -5.58 -5.04 -25.03
CA ARG A 334 -4.95 -3.97 -25.82
C ARG A 334 -5.89 -2.77 -26.00
N TYR A 335 -5.46 -1.54 -25.69
CA TYR A 335 -6.33 -0.36 -25.58
C TYR A 335 -5.75 0.94 -26.19
N ASP A 336 -5.20 0.85 -27.40
CA ASP A 336 -4.34 1.87 -28.03
C ASP A 336 -4.97 3.26 -28.28
N GLY A 337 -6.30 3.39 -28.14
CA GLY A 337 -7.01 4.66 -28.28
C GLY A 337 -7.01 5.55 -27.02
N LEU A 338 -6.84 4.98 -25.84
CA LEU A 338 -7.29 5.60 -24.57
C LEU A 338 -6.56 6.91 -24.24
N VAL A 339 -5.23 6.96 -24.36
CA VAL A 339 -4.43 8.16 -24.03
C VAL A 339 -4.73 9.34 -24.96
N GLY A 340 -5.08 9.06 -26.22
CA GLY A 340 -5.42 10.08 -27.22
C GLY A 340 -6.68 10.90 -26.89
N MET A 341 -7.53 10.41 -25.98
CA MET A 341 -8.71 11.14 -25.50
C MET A 341 -8.32 12.30 -24.55
N PHE A 342 -7.22 12.16 -23.81
CA PHE A 342 -6.82 13.10 -22.74
C PHE A 342 -5.78 14.12 -23.20
N ASP A 343 -4.90 13.75 -24.13
CA ASP A 343 -3.94 14.69 -24.69
C ASP A 343 -4.66 15.78 -25.52
N PRO A 344 -4.46 17.08 -25.25
CA PRO A 344 -5.08 18.16 -26.02
C PRO A 344 -4.80 18.11 -27.53
N LYS A 345 -3.72 17.44 -27.96
CA LYS A 345 -3.29 17.26 -29.35
C LYS A 345 -3.68 15.91 -29.96
N GLY A 346 -4.43 15.07 -29.24
CA GLY A 346 -4.88 13.76 -29.74
C GLY A 346 -3.77 12.70 -29.84
N ARG A 347 -2.67 12.86 -29.09
CA ARG A 347 -1.51 11.94 -29.09
C ARG A 347 -1.93 10.52 -28.71
N LYS A 348 -2.01 9.64 -29.72
CA LYS A 348 -2.17 8.19 -29.49
C LYS A 348 -0.89 7.62 -28.90
N VAL A 349 -1.01 6.95 -27.75
CA VAL A 349 0.04 6.12 -27.14
C VAL A 349 -0.52 4.70 -27.09
N PRO A 350 0.00 3.77 -27.90
CA PRO A 350 -0.42 2.36 -27.85
C PRO A 350 -0.20 1.79 -26.45
N CYS A 351 -1.13 0.96 -25.97
CA CYS A 351 -1.15 0.43 -24.61
C CYS A 351 -1.70 -1.00 -24.57
N VAL A 352 -1.15 -1.84 -23.69
CA VAL A 352 -1.73 -3.11 -23.26
C VAL A 352 -1.58 -3.23 -21.75
N GLY A 353 -2.47 -3.96 -21.09
CA GLY A 353 -2.38 -4.21 -19.66
C GLY A 353 -3.15 -5.43 -19.18
N VAL A 354 -2.92 -5.77 -17.93
CA VAL A 354 -3.56 -6.85 -17.18
C VAL A 354 -3.93 -6.39 -15.78
N SER A 355 -5.08 -6.86 -15.30
CA SER A 355 -5.50 -6.69 -13.92
C SER A 355 -5.76 -8.04 -13.23
N ILE A 356 -5.35 -8.16 -11.97
CA ILE A 356 -5.47 -9.38 -11.15
C ILE A 356 -6.37 -9.13 -9.94
N GLY A 357 -7.39 -9.97 -9.77
CA GLY A 357 -8.42 -9.86 -8.74
C GLY A 357 -8.01 -10.51 -7.43
N ILE A 358 -7.28 -9.78 -6.59
CA ILE A 358 -6.64 -10.28 -5.36
C ILE A 358 -7.63 -10.94 -4.40
N GLU A 359 -8.77 -10.30 -4.12
CA GLU A 359 -9.79 -10.83 -3.20
C GLU A 359 -10.29 -12.24 -3.58
N ARG A 360 -10.37 -12.57 -4.88
CA ARG A 360 -10.81 -13.90 -5.33
C ARG A 360 -9.76 -14.97 -5.10
N ILE A 361 -8.50 -14.65 -5.37
CA ILE A 361 -7.36 -15.53 -5.08
C ILE A 361 -7.22 -15.74 -3.56
N PHE A 362 -7.37 -14.66 -2.79
CA PHE A 362 -7.28 -14.68 -1.33
C PHE A 362 -8.29 -15.65 -0.69
N SER A 363 -9.57 -15.61 -1.10
CA SER A 363 -10.59 -16.52 -0.56
C SER A 363 -10.30 -18.00 -0.81
N ILE A 364 -9.59 -18.34 -1.89
CA ILE A 364 -9.22 -19.74 -2.22
C ILE A 364 -8.07 -20.21 -1.33
N LEU A 365 -7.09 -19.34 -1.06
CA LEU A 365 -6.00 -19.63 -0.13
C LEU A 365 -6.49 -19.74 1.31
N GLU A 366 -7.43 -18.89 1.72
CA GLU A 366 -8.09 -18.92 3.03
C GLU A 366 -8.78 -20.27 3.26
N GLN A 367 -9.59 -20.74 2.31
CA GLN A 367 -10.24 -22.07 2.37
C GLN A 367 -9.25 -23.25 2.39
N ARG A 368 -8.14 -23.17 1.66
CA ARG A 368 -7.11 -24.23 1.69
C ARG A 368 -6.36 -24.31 3.02
N LEU A 369 -6.12 -23.18 3.68
CA LEU A 369 -5.50 -23.13 5.01
C LEU A 369 -6.45 -23.65 6.10
N GLU A 370 -7.75 -23.32 6.01
CA GLU A 370 -8.77 -23.90 6.88
C GLU A 370 -8.84 -25.43 6.73
N ALA A 371 -8.70 -25.96 5.51
CA ALA A 371 -8.69 -27.39 5.23
C ALA A 371 -7.39 -28.11 5.64
N SER A 372 -6.23 -27.43 5.65
CA SER A 372 -4.94 -28.03 6.05
C SER A 372 -4.71 -28.07 7.56
N GLY A 373 -5.36 -27.17 8.31
CA GLY A 373 -5.20 -27.05 9.76
C GLY A 373 -3.86 -26.43 10.20
N GLU A 374 -3.06 -25.88 9.28
CA GLU A 374 -1.80 -25.20 9.61
C GLU A 374 -2.06 -23.87 10.33
N LYS A 375 -1.44 -23.68 11.51
CA LYS A 375 -1.44 -22.38 12.19
C LYS A 375 -0.54 -21.39 11.45
N LEU A 376 -1.14 -20.42 10.76
CA LEU A 376 -0.40 -19.31 10.15
C LEU A 376 0.21 -18.39 11.23
N ARG A 377 1.54 -18.34 11.29
CA ARG A 377 2.30 -17.43 12.16
C ARG A 377 2.14 -15.97 11.73
N THR A 378 1.75 -15.08 12.65
CA THR A 378 1.43 -13.67 12.35
C THR A 378 2.60 -12.70 12.55
N THR A 379 3.62 -13.06 13.35
CA THR A 379 4.78 -12.19 13.66
C THR A 379 6.09 -12.70 13.06
N GLU A 380 7.00 -11.79 12.72
CA GLU A 380 8.35 -12.14 12.28
C GLU A 380 9.35 -12.30 13.44
N THR A 381 8.89 -12.26 14.71
CA THR A 381 9.73 -12.39 15.91
C THR A 381 10.59 -13.65 15.88
N GLN A 382 11.91 -13.48 15.94
CA GLN A 382 12.89 -14.56 15.95
C GLN A 382 13.15 -15.07 17.38
N VAL A 383 13.14 -14.18 18.38
CA VAL A 383 13.56 -14.49 19.77
C VAL A 383 12.60 -13.89 20.81
N LEU A 384 12.15 -14.68 21.78
CA LEU A 384 11.56 -14.15 23.03
C LEU A 384 12.64 -14.01 24.11
N VAL A 385 12.85 -12.81 24.63
CA VAL A 385 13.70 -12.57 25.82
C VAL A 385 12.91 -12.91 27.09
N ALA A 386 13.36 -13.95 27.80
CA ALA A 386 12.68 -14.55 28.94
C ALA A 386 13.57 -14.62 30.21
N THR A 387 12.95 -14.77 31.38
CA THR A 387 13.65 -14.97 32.66
C THR A 387 13.03 -16.08 33.52
N PRO A 388 13.84 -16.86 34.26
CA PRO A 388 13.34 -17.79 35.29
C PRO A 388 13.07 -17.11 36.64
N GLN A 389 13.64 -15.92 36.88
CA GLN A 389 13.74 -15.28 38.20
C GLN A 389 13.02 -13.92 38.24
N LYS A 390 12.94 -13.34 39.44
CA LYS A 390 12.37 -12.00 39.67
C LYS A 390 13.42 -10.90 39.53
N HIS A 391 12.98 -9.65 39.48
CA HIS A 391 13.81 -8.44 39.52
C HIS A 391 14.77 -8.21 38.32
N LEU A 392 15.00 -9.21 37.46
CA LEU A 392 15.84 -9.13 36.26
C LEU A 392 15.23 -8.32 35.09
N LEU A 393 14.31 -7.38 35.34
CA LEU A 393 13.72 -6.54 34.30
C LEU A 393 14.77 -5.67 33.58
N ALA A 394 15.72 -5.09 34.32
CA ALA A 394 16.80 -4.27 33.73
C ALA A 394 17.72 -5.10 32.82
N ALA A 395 18.05 -6.34 33.20
CA ALA A 395 18.84 -7.25 32.38
C ALA A 395 18.10 -7.66 31.09
N ARG A 396 16.78 -7.89 31.17
CA ARG A 396 15.93 -8.16 30.00
C ARG A 396 15.82 -6.95 29.07
N LEU A 397 15.63 -5.74 29.61
CA LEU A 397 15.60 -4.48 28.85
C LEU A 397 16.93 -4.22 28.12
N LYS A 398 18.07 -4.50 28.78
CA LYS A 398 19.38 -4.38 28.14
C LYS A 398 19.55 -5.38 27.01
N LEU A 399 19.31 -6.68 27.26
CA LEU A 399 19.46 -7.72 26.22
C LEU A 399 18.52 -7.49 25.04
N ILE A 400 17.27 -7.07 25.27
CA ILE A 400 16.35 -6.85 24.14
C ILE A 400 16.75 -5.64 23.30
N SER A 401 17.31 -4.57 23.89
CA SER A 401 17.95 -3.50 23.12
C SER A 401 19.15 -4.05 22.34
N GLU A 402 20.06 -4.80 22.97
CA GLU A 402 21.22 -5.40 22.27
C GLU A 402 20.81 -6.27 21.07
N LEU A 403 19.67 -6.97 21.13
CA LEU A 403 19.10 -7.70 20.00
C LEU A 403 18.52 -6.76 18.93
N TRP A 404 17.77 -5.73 19.30
CA TRP A 404 17.20 -4.73 18.38
C TRP A 404 18.27 -3.88 17.68
N ASP A 405 19.26 -3.42 18.43
CA ASP A 405 20.42 -2.66 17.94
C ASP A 405 21.27 -3.54 16.98
N ALA A 406 21.28 -4.87 17.18
CA ALA A 406 21.84 -5.85 16.25
C ALA A 406 20.88 -6.28 15.09
N GLY A 407 19.71 -5.66 14.96
CA GLY A 407 18.73 -5.94 13.90
C GLY A 407 17.93 -7.24 14.04
N ILE A 408 18.04 -7.94 15.18
CA ILE A 408 17.33 -9.18 15.46
C ILE A 408 15.90 -8.85 15.94
N LYS A 409 14.91 -9.53 15.36
CA LYS A 409 13.49 -9.32 15.69
C LYS A 409 13.18 -10.03 17.00
N ALA A 410 13.03 -9.26 18.07
CA ALA A 410 12.91 -9.79 19.43
C ALA A 410 11.74 -9.17 20.18
N GLU A 411 11.13 -9.92 21.09
CA GLU A 411 10.12 -9.39 22.01
C GLU A 411 10.25 -9.98 23.42
N MET A 412 9.48 -9.47 24.38
CA MET A 412 9.43 -10.01 25.74
C MET A 412 8.04 -9.77 26.36
N LEU A 413 7.67 -10.55 27.38
CA LEU A 413 6.42 -10.29 28.09
C LEU A 413 6.50 -8.98 28.89
N TYR A 414 5.57 -8.06 28.64
CA TYR A 414 5.38 -6.77 29.31
C TYR A 414 4.91 -6.89 30.77
N LYS A 415 5.74 -7.53 31.61
CA LYS A 415 5.61 -7.66 33.06
C LYS A 415 7.00 -7.63 33.69
N LYS A 416 7.10 -7.04 34.87
CA LYS A 416 8.30 -7.05 35.72
C LYS A 416 8.77 -8.47 36.05
N ASP A 417 7.88 -9.30 36.59
CA ASP A 417 8.19 -10.65 37.09
C ASP A 417 7.32 -11.76 36.44
N PRO A 418 7.53 -12.10 35.15
CA PRO A 418 6.77 -13.13 34.46
C PRO A 418 7.22 -14.55 34.86
N LYS A 419 6.28 -15.50 35.00
CA LYS A 419 6.62 -16.92 35.21
C LYS A 419 7.17 -17.53 33.92
N LEU A 420 8.29 -18.25 33.97
CA LEU A 420 8.94 -18.89 32.80
C LEU A 420 7.97 -19.75 31.97
N LEU A 421 7.12 -20.56 32.61
CA LEU A 421 6.14 -21.39 31.90
C LEU A 421 5.17 -20.56 31.03
N LYS A 422 4.81 -19.35 31.43
CA LYS A 422 3.96 -18.44 30.63
C LYS A 422 4.73 -17.74 29.50
N GLN A 423 6.04 -17.57 29.64
CA GLN A 423 6.90 -17.07 28.56
C GLN A 423 7.07 -18.14 27.48
N LEU A 424 7.32 -19.39 27.87
CA LEU A 424 7.43 -20.51 26.93
C LEU A 424 6.10 -20.85 26.24
N GLN A 425 4.97 -20.84 26.98
CA GLN A 425 3.64 -21.03 26.37
C GLN A 425 3.34 -19.94 25.35
N TYR A 426 3.73 -18.68 25.62
CA TYR A 426 3.54 -17.58 24.66
C TYR A 426 4.30 -17.83 23.35
N CYS A 427 5.51 -18.39 23.39
CA CYS A 427 6.22 -18.82 22.17
C CYS A 427 5.47 -19.93 21.41
N GLU A 428 4.97 -20.96 22.11
CA GLU A 428 4.19 -22.05 21.51
C GLU A 428 2.86 -21.57 20.91
N ASP A 429 2.23 -20.56 21.53
CA ASP A 429 0.95 -19.99 21.08
C ASP A 429 1.10 -19.04 19.86
N THR A 430 2.22 -18.31 19.76
CA THR A 430 2.48 -17.29 18.71
C THR A 430 3.44 -17.75 17.59
N GLY A 431 4.15 -18.86 17.77
CA GLY A 431 5.08 -19.42 16.78
C GLY A 431 6.49 -18.82 16.78
N ILE A 432 6.93 -18.24 17.91
CA ILE A 432 8.30 -17.73 18.07
C ILE A 432 9.26 -18.94 18.16
N PRO A 433 10.31 -19.04 17.31
CA PRO A 433 11.13 -20.25 17.24
C PRO A 433 12.16 -20.38 18.37
N LEU A 434 12.64 -19.26 18.93
CA LEU A 434 13.71 -19.25 19.94
C LEU A 434 13.29 -18.49 21.21
N ALA A 435 13.78 -18.94 22.36
CA ALA A 435 13.70 -18.23 23.63
C ALA A 435 15.12 -17.97 24.17
N ALA A 436 15.46 -16.71 24.44
CA ALA A 436 16.71 -16.27 25.04
C ALA A 436 16.49 -16.05 26.54
N ILE A 437 17.07 -16.92 27.37
CA ILE A 437 16.81 -17.00 28.81
C ILE A 437 17.96 -16.34 29.58
N VAL A 438 17.61 -15.34 30.41
CA VAL A 438 18.54 -14.62 31.30
C VAL A 438 18.16 -14.86 32.76
N GLY A 439 19.03 -15.54 33.50
CA GLY A 439 19.03 -15.61 34.96
C GLY A 439 20.20 -14.86 35.59
N GLU A 440 20.30 -14.90 36.92
CA GLU A 440 21.37 -14.25 37.70
C GLU A 440 22.75 -14.84 37.39
N GLN A 441 22.83 -16.16 37.18
CA GLN A 441 24.07 -16.86 36.85
C GLN A 441 24.52 -16.51 35.42
N GLU A 442 23.60 -16.57 34.45
CA GLU A 442 23.87 -16.20 33.06
C GLU A 442 24.34 -14.74 32.94
N LEU A 443 23.75 -13.83 33.73
CA LEU A 443 24.16 -12.43 33.78
C LEU A 443 25.55 -12.23 34.41
N ALA A 444 25.91 -13.01 35.43
CA ALA A 444 27.25 -12.99 36.04
C ALA A 444 28.33 -13.57 35.12
N ASP A 445 28.00 -14.63 34.36
CA ASP A 445 28.90 -15.29 33.43
C ASP A 445 28.99 -14.57 32.06
N GLY A 446 28.20 -13.52 31.83
CA GLY A 446 28.18 -12.75 30.59
C GLY A 446 27.60 -13.51 29.38
N VAL A 447 26.68 -14.44 29.62
CA VAL A 447 26.08 -15.32 28.59
C VAL A 447 24.56 -15.26 28.59
N VAL A 448 23.94 -15.87 27.58
CA VAL A 448 22.49 -16.03 27.49
C VAL A 448 22.20 -17.46 27.03
N LYS A 449 21.25 -18.15 27.68
CA LYS A 449 20.84 -19.49 27.26
C LYS A 449 19.83 -19.39 26.13
N LEU A 450 20.21 -19.83 24.94
CA LEU A 450 19.29 -19.93 23.80
C LEU A 450 18.61 -21.30 23.81
N ARG A 451 17.29 -21.31 23.73
CA ARG A 451 16.46 -22.51 23.67
C ARG A 451 15.61 -22.51 22.41
N ASP A 452 15.63 -23.62 21.68
CA ASP A 452 14.69 -23.86 20.59
C ASP A 452 13.33 -24.30 21.17
N VAL A 453 12.25 -23.67 20.70
CA VAL A 453 10.91 -23.83 21.27
C VAL A 453 10.27 -25.14 20.83
N ALA A 454 10.42 -25.52 19.55
CA ALA A 454 9.78 -26.70 18.97
C ALA A 454 10.43 -28.02 19.43
N THR A 455 11.76 -28.08 19.46
CA THR A 455 12.54 -29.25 19.87
C THR A 455 12.82 -29.29 21.37
N ARG A 456 12.58 -28.18 22.08
CA ARG A 456 12.79 -27.99 23.54
C ARG A 456 14.24 -28.21 24.00
N LYS A 457 15.23 -28.14 23.09
CA LYS A 457 16.67 -28.28 23.38
C LYS A 457 17.32 -26.93 23.70
N GLU A 458 18.34 -26.97 24.56
CA GLU A 458 19.25 -25.85 24.80
C GLU A 458 20.39 -25.85 23.76
N ILE A 459 20.84 -24.66 23.36
CA ILE A 459 21.89 -24.44 22.36
C ILE A 459 23.02 -23.62 23.01
N ALA A 460 24.26 -24.12 22.92
CA ALA A 460 25.40 -23.56 23.64
C ALA A 460 26.37 -22.78 22.72
N LYS A 461 26.46 -21.48 23.01
CA LYS A 461 27.50 -20.48 22.70
C LYS A 461 27.88 -20.12 21.24
N GLU A 462 27.91 -18.79 21.09
CA GLU A 462 28.80 -17.94 20.28
C GLU A 462 28.62 -17.80 18.76
N VAL A 463 28.67 -16.52 18.36
CA VAL A 463 28.39 -15.94 17.04
C VAL A 463 29.65 -15.20 16.59
N THR A 464 30.05 -15.35 15.31
CA THR A 464 30.50 -14.24 14.43
C THR A 464 30.83 -14.78 13.03
N LYS A 465 29.92 -14.60 12.07
CA LYS A 465 30.22 -14.05 10.73
C LYS A 465 28.95 -13.83 9.90
N LEU A 466 29.11 -13.03 8.84
CA LEU A 466 28.10 -12.52 7.87
C LEU A 466 27.28 -11.32 8.39
N LEU A 467 27.25 -10.16 7.73
CA LEU A 467 28.14 -9.58 6.69
C LEU A 467 27.85 -8.05 6.59
N GLU A 468 28.82 -7.24 6.18
CA GLU A 468 28.69 -5.77 6.00
C GLU A 468 28.31 -5.38 4.54
N MET A 469 27.77 -4.15 4.31
CA MET A 469 28.08 -3.20 3.19
C MET A 469 26.97 -2.16 2.84
N LYS A 470 27.36 -1.08 2.11
CA LYS A 470 26.56 -0.14 1.23
C LYS A 470 25.73 1.02 1.89
N ALA A 471 25.42 2.17 1.25
CA ALA A 471 25.68 2.78 -0.10
C ALA A 471 25.60 4.36 -0.10
N GLN A 472 25.39 5.05 -1.24
CA GLN A 472 25.67 6.50 -1.54
C GLN A 472 24.49 7.44 -2.00
N LEU A 473 24.65 8.77 -1.77
CA LEU A 473 24.32 10.00 -2.59
C LEU A 473 22.91 10.39 -3.17
N GLY A 474 22.56 11.71 -3.13
CA GLY A 474 21.79 12.50 -4.17
C GLY A 474 20.30 12.92 -3.93
N ALA A 475 19.65 13.92 -4.58
CA ALA A 475 20.09 15.08 -5.41
C ALA A 475 18.93 16.07 -5.88
N ASP A 476 19.19 17.40 -5.87
CA ASP A 476 18.84 18.50 -6.85
C ASP A 476 17.42 19.19 -7.08
N GLU A 477 17.48 20.47 -7.52
CA GLU A 477 16.63 21.46 -8.30
C GLU A 477 15.06 21.62 -8.29
N GLY A 478 14.54 22.71 -8.93
CA GLY A 478 13.17 22.78 -9.55
C GLY A 478 12.37 24.13 -9.64
N LYS A 479 11.48 24.30 -10.66
CA LYS A 479 10.24 25.18 -10.72
C LYS A 479 9.38 25.01 -12.02
N GLN A 480 8.13 25.53 -12.08
CA GLN A 480 7.07 25.13 -13.06
C GLN A 480 5.91 26.16 -13.29
N LYS A 481 5.10 26.06 -14.39
CA LYS A 481 3.71 26.63 -14.49
C LYS A 481 2.78 26.02 -15.58
N PHE A 482 1.46 26.21 -15.39
CA PHE A 482 0.25 25.66 -16.09
C PHE A 482 0.18 24.13 -16.24
N VAL A 483 -0.85 23.53 -15.63
CA VAL A 483 -0.72 22.20 -15.01
C VAL A 483 -1.97 21.35 -15.22
N LEU A 484 -1.81 20.16 -15.80
CA LEU A 484 -2.76 19.06 -15.61
C LEU A 484 -2.72 18.67 -14.13
N LYS A 485 -3.83 18.86 -13.39
CA LYS A 485 -3.88 18.80 -11.92
C LYS A 485 -4.70 17.63 -11.37
N THR A 486 -4.26 17.10 -10.24
CA THR A 486 -5.05 16.28 -9.30
C THR A 486 -6.05 17.15 -8.51
N PRO A 487 -7.03 16.55 -7.80
CA PRO A 487 -7.90 17.27 -6.86
C PRO A 487 -7.14 18.10 -5.82
N LYS A 488 -7.72 19.24 -5.40
CA LYS A 488 -7.02 20.25 -4.59
C LYS A 488 -6.48 19.66 -3.28
N GLY A 489 -5.15 19.59 -3.16
CA GLY A 489 -4.45 19.07 -1.98
C GLY A 489 -4.08 17.58 -2.06
N THR A 490 -4.24 16.92 -3.20
CA THR A 490 -3.77 15.54 -3.47
C THR A 490 -2.68 15.56 -4.55
N ARG A 491 -1.89 14.49 -4.70
CA ARG A 491 -0.88 14.32 -5.77
C ARG A 491 -0.79 12.87 -6.23
N ASP A 492 -0.44 12.66 -7.50
CA ASP A 492 0.09 11.36 -7.95
C ASP A 492 1.53 11.21 -7.42
N PHE A 493 1.96 9.96 -7.17
CA PHE A 493 3.35 9.59 -6.89
C PHE A 493 3.88 8.84 -8.12
N GLY A 494 4.92 9.39 -8.77
CA GLY A 494 5.62 8.72 -9.87
C GLY A 494 6.70 7.78 -9.38
N PRO A 495 7.46 7.11 -10.28
CA PRO A 495 8.48 6.13 -9.90
C PRO A 495 9.57 6.66 -8.95
N ARG A 496 9.89 7.97 -9.02
CA ARG A 496 10.86 8.59 -8.10
C ARG A 496 10.26 8.70 -6.70
N GLU A 497 9.10 9.33 -6.58
CA GLU A 497 8.40 9.51 -5.31
C GLU A 497 7.98 8.16 -4.69
N MET A 498 7.67 7.17 -5.52
CA MET A 498 7.34 5.81 -5.09
C MET A 498 8.54 5.07 -4.50
N ALA A 499 9.71 5.08 -5.15
CA ALA A 499 10.86 4.34 -4.62
C ALA A 499 11.49 5.02 -3.38
N ILE A 500 11.38 6.35 -3.30
CA ILE A 500 11.57 7.12 -2.07
C ILE A 500 10.68 6.57 -0.96
N ARG A 501 9.36 6.54 -1.20
CA ARG A 501 8.36 6.02 -0.26
C ARG A 501 8.60 4.55 0.10
N GLU A 502 9.04 3.71 -0.84
CA GLU A 502 9.37 2.30 -0.60
C GLU A 502 10.61 2.14 0.31
N ARG A 503 11.66 2.98 0.21
CA ARG A 503 12.78 2.92 1.20
C ARG A 503 12.33 3.39 2.57
N ALA A 504 11.59 4.50 2.64
CA ALA A 504 11.07 5.01 3.90
C ALA A 504 10.21 3.96 4.60
N PHE A 505 9.18 3.44 3.91
CA PHE A 505 8.30 2.41 4.43
C PHE A 505 9.08 1.14 4.77
N LYS A 506 10.11 0.75 4.00
CA LYS A 506 10.97 -0.39 4.36
C LYS A 506 11.71 -0.17 5.68
N ALA A 507 12.27 1.02 5.95
CA ALA A 507 12.92 1.32 7.22
C ALA A 507 11.91 1.31 8.39
N ILE A 508 10.79 2.02 8.23
CA ILE A 508 9.69 2.12 9.19
C ILE A 508 9.11 0.72 9.53
N ILE A 509 8.75 -0.06 8.52
CA ILE A 509 8.22 -1.43 8.68
C ILE A 509 9.30 -2.35 9.28
N SER A 510 10.58 -2.16 8.93
CA SER A 510 11.67 -2.92 9.55
C SER A 510 11.73 -2.65 11.05
N CYS A 511 11.70 -1.39 11.49
CA CYS A 511 11.63 -1.01 12.90
C CYS A 511 10.38 -1.57 13.59
N PHE A 512 9.19 -1.38 13.03
CA PHE A 512 7.92 -1.88 13.59
C PHE A 512 7.93 -3.42 13.75
N LYS A 513 8.53 -4.15 12.80
CA LYS A 513 8.72 -5.61 12.88
C LYS A 513 9.88 -6.03 13.79
N ARG A 514 10.91 -5.19 13.98
CA ARG A 514 12.00 -5.37 14.96
C ARG A 514 11.43 -5.45 16.38
N HIS A 515 10.52 -4.51 16.65
CA HIS A 515 9.70 -4.42 17.86
C HIS A 515 8.52 -5.41 17.90
N GLY A 516 8.42 -6.37 16.96
CA GLY A 516 7.43 -7.44 17.01
C GLY A 516 5.97 -7.00 16.92
N ALA A 517 5.64 -5.90 16.24
CA ALA A 517 4.26 -5.51 16.02
C ALA A 517 3.57 -6.32 14.90
N GLU A 518 2.31 -6.67 15.14
CA GLU A 518 1.38 -7.18 14.13
C GLU A 518 0.95 -6.07 13.17
N VAL A 519 0.30 -6.43 12.06
CA VAL A 519 -0.26 -5.47 11.09
C VAL A 519 -1.76 -5.68 10.93
N ILE A 520 -2.52 -4.60 10.93
CA ILE A 520 -3.96 -4.60 10.62
C ILE A 520 -4.25 -3.68 9.44
N ASP A 521 -5.41 -3.84 8.83
CA ASP A 521 -5.91 -2.89 7.85
C ASP A 521 -7.43 -2.73 7.93
N THR A 522 -7.90 -1.48 7.83
CA THR A 522 -9.30 -1.08 7.98
C THR A 522 -9.84 -0.47 6.68
N PRO A 523 -11.17 -0.41 6.51
CA PRO A 523 -11.79 0.31 5.38
C PRO A 523 -11.40 1.78 5.30
N VAL A 524 -11.42 2.36 4.09
CA VAL A 524 -11.07 3.78 3.88
C VAL A 524 -12.14 4.75 4.46
N PHE A 525 -13.38 4.28 4.55
CA PHE A 525 -14.52 4.98 5.15
C PHE A 525 -15.08 4.22 6.36
N GLU A 526 -15.44 4.95 7.40
CA GLU A 526 -16.16 4.46 8.58
C GLU A 526 -17.64 4.89 8.51
N LEU A 527 -18.47 4.36 9.39
CA LEU A 527 -19.78 4.97 9.68
C LEU A 527 -19.57 6.39 10.21
N LYS A 528 -20.37 7.36 9.76
CA LYS A 528 -20.26 8.76 10.21
C LYS A 528 -20.38 8.90 11.74
N GLU A 529 -21.20 8.07 12.38
CA GLU A 529 -21.36 8.02 13.84
C GLU A 529 -20.07 7.58 14.57
N THR A 530 -19.22 6.74 13.96
CA THR A 530 -17.91 6.33 14.53
C THR A 530 -16.97 7.52 14.71
N LEU A 531 -16.93 8.42 13.71
CA LEU A 531 -16.00 9.57 13.66
C LEU A 531 -16.57 10.82 14.36
N THR A 532 -17.89 10.89 14.55
CA THR A 532 -18.55 12.07 15.13
C THR A 532 -18.18 12.25 16.60
N GLY A 533 -17.77 13.46 16.97
CA GLY A 533 -17.49 13.84 18.36
C GLY A 533 -16.17 13.30 18.95
N LYS A 534 -15.27 12.78 18.10
CA LYS A 534 -13.95 12.26 18.54
C LYS A 534 -12.80 13.26 18.37
N TYR A 535 -12.98 14.27 17.52
CA TYR A 535 -11.90 15.17 17.06
C TYR A 535 -12.10 16.64 17.49
N GLY A 536 -12.95 16.91 18.49
CA GLY A 536 -13.26 18.28 18.91
C GLY A 536 -13.71 19.16 17.73
N GLU A 537 -13.07 20.31 17.55
CA GLU A 537 -13.37 21.24 16.45
C GLU A 537 -12.98 20.72 15.06
N ASP A 538 -11.95 19.88 14.96
CA ASP A 538 -11.47 19.29 13.70
C ASP A 538 -12.49 18.34 13.07
N SER A 539 -13.53 17.95 13.79
CA SER A 539 -14.69 17.21 13.26
C SER A 539 -15.32 17.91 12.03
N LYS A 540 -15.17 19.24 11.90
CA LYS A 540 -15.61 20.03 10.73
C LYS A 540 -14.79 19.75 9.46
N LEU A 541 -13.62 19.15 9.58
CA LEU A 541 -12.66 18.88 8.50
C LEU A 541 -12.79 17.46 7.92
N ILE A 542 -13.81 16.70 8.31
CA ILE A 542 -14.08 15.34 7.82
C ILE A 542 -14.72 15.37 6.43
N TYR A 543 -14.30 14.46 5.56
CA TYR A 543 -14.93 14.19 4.26
C TYR A 543 -16.11 13.23 4.44
N ASP A 544 -17.33 13.74 4.33
CA ASP A 544 -18.54 12.92 4.22
C ASP A 544 -18.73 12.41 2.78
N LEU A 545 -19.20 11.16 2.66
CA LEU A 545 -19.74 10.64 1.40
C LEU A 545 -21.18 11.16 1.22
N LYS A 546 -21.60 11.34 -0.03
CA LYS A 546 -22.94 11.78 -0.36
C LYS A 546 -23.96 10.71 0.06
N ASP A 547 -25.12 11.13 0.59
CA ASP A 547 -26.23 10.20 0.76
C ASP A 547 -26.72 9.71 -0.61
N GLN A 548 -26.69 8.39 -0.79
CA GLN A 548 -27.11 7.68 -1.98
C GLN A 548 -28.14 6.57 -1.63
N GLY A 549 -28.87 6.74 -0.52
CA GLY A 549 -29.91 5.82 -0.04
C GLY A 549 -29.35 4.63 0.75
N GLY A 550 -28.47 4.88 1.73
CA GLY A 550 -27.77 3.82 2.45
C GLY A 550 -27.26 4.22 3.83
N GLU A 551 -26.16 3.58 4.26
CA GLU A 551 -25.47 3.96 5.49
C GLU A 551 -24.73 5.30 5.29
N LEU A 552 -24.78 6.19 6.29
CA LEU A 552 -24.02 7.45 6.24
C LEU A 552 -22.55 7.17 6.55
N LEU A 553 -21.68 7.50 5.60
CA LEU A 553 -20.25 7.16 5.61
C LEU A 553 -19.38 8.41 5.54
N SER A 554 -18.21 8.34 6.16
CA SER A 554 -17.21 9.40 6.16
C SER A 554 -15.80 8.81 6.02
N LEU A 555 -14.91 9.45 5.27
CA LEU A 555 -13.51 9.02 5.16
C LEU A 555 -12.78 9.21 6.49
N ARG A 556 -11.88 8.27 6.81
CA ARG A 556 -11.10 8.30 8.06
C ARG A 556 -10.16 9.51 8.12
N TYR A 557 -10.20 10.21 9.25
CA TYR A 557 -9.39 11.40 9.53
C TYR A 557 -8.00 11.04 10.11
N ASP A 558 -7.92 9.93 10.84
CA ASP A 558 -6.71 9.27 11.33
C ASP A 558 -6.81 7.73 11.19
N LEU A 559 -5.84 6.99 11.75
CA LEU A 559 -5.91 5.53 11.92
C LEU A 559 -6.23 5.14 13.39
N THR A 560 -6.05 6.08 14.32
CA THR A 560 -6.28 5.96 15.77
C THR A 560 -7.73 5.61 16.12
N VAL A 561 -8.71 6.31 15.55
CA VAL A 561 -10.14 6.05 15.81
C VAL A 561 -10.65 4.76 15.14
N PRO A 562 -10.31 4.44 13.87
CA PRO A 562 -10.54 3.11 13.30
C PRO A 562 -9.96 1.97 14.15
N PHE A 563 -8.77 2.15 14.73
CA PHE A 563 -8.17 1.15 15.63
C PHE A 563 -8.92 1.00 16.95
N ALA A 564 -9.35 2.11 17.58
CA ALA A 564 -10.17 2.04 18.79
C ALA A 564 -11.52 1.33 18.55
N ARG A 565 -12.12 1.56 17.39
CA ARG A 565 -13.32 0.85 16.89
C ARG A 565 -13.03 -0.63 16.63
N TYR A 566 -11.88 -0.99 16.05
CA TYR A 566 -11.43 -2.37 15.86
C TYR A 566 -11.25 -3.13 17.19
N LEU A 567 -10.59 -2.52 18.18
CA LEU A 567 -10.38 -3.10 19.51
C LEU A 567 -11.70 -3.40 20.21
N ALA A 568 -12.62 -2.43 20.25
CA ALA A 568 -13.92 -2.58 20.88
C ALA A 568 -14.81 -3.63 20.19
N MET A 569 -14.87 -3.61 18.85
CA MET A 569 -15.67 -4.56 18.05
C MET A 569 -15.21 -6.01 18.25
N ASN A 570 -13.89 -6.25 18.21
CA ASN A 570 -13.29 -7.57 18.41
C ASN A 570 -13.08 -7.94 19.90
N LYS A 571 -13.39 -7.02 20.83
CA LYS A 571 -13.23 -7.16 22.30
C LYS A 571 -11.78 -7.42 22.75
N ILE A 572 -10.81 -7.01 21.93
CA ILE A 572 -9.38 -7.21 22.16
C ILE A 572 -8.93 -6.31 23.34
N THR A 573 -8.25 -6.91 24.31
CA THR A 573 -7.74 -6.21 25.52
C THR A 573 -6.24 -5.94 25.47
N ASN A 574 -5.50 -6.56 24.55
CA ASN A 574 -4.09 -6.34 24.34
C ASN A 574 -3.69 -6.69 22.89
N ILE A 575 -2.96 -5.80 22.22
CA ILE A 575 -2.35 -6.01 20.91
C ILE A 575 -1.27 -4.94 20.70
N LYS A 576 -0.16 -5.30 20.04
CA LYS A 576 0.88 -4.36 19.59
C LYS A 576 0.86 -4.38 18.06
N ARG A 577 0.44 -3.28 17.43
CA ARG A 577 0.23 -3.24 15.98
C ARG A 577 0.88 -2.04 15.31
N TYR A 578 1.10 -2.13 14.00
CA TYR A 578 1.28 -0.98 13.12
C TYR A 578 0.19 -0.92 12.03
N HIS A 579 -0.06 0.27 11.50
CA HIS A 579 -0.93 0.50 10.33
C HIS A 579 -0.34 1.65 9.49
N ILE A 580 -0.02 1.38 8.23
CA ILE A 580 0.51 2.38 7.29
C ILE A 580 -0.54 2.60 6.19
N ALA A 581 -1.17 3.77 6.19
CA ALA A 581 -2.36 3.99 5.39
C ALA A 581 -2.64 5.47 5.10
N LYS A 582 -3.37 5.72 3.99
CA LYS A 582 -3.86 7.06 3.64
C LYS A 582 -5.03 7.49 4.54
N VAL A 583 -5.00 8.76 4.94
CA VAL A 583 -6.01 9.48 5.73
C VAL A 583 -6.43 10.79 5.03
N TYR A 584 -7.60 11.33 5.39
CA TYR A 584 -8.27 12.38 4.63
C TYR A 584 -8.73 13.54 5.52
N ARG A 585 -8.17 14.73 5.28
CA ARG A 585 -8.46 15.94 6.07
C ARG A 585 -8.76 17.11 5.14
N ARG A 586 -9.79 17.90 5.42
CA ARG A 586 -10.23 19.03 4.57
C ARG A 586 -9.49 20.34 4.85
N ASP A 587 -8.30 20.23 5.42
CA ASP A 587 -7.36 21.32 5.66
C ASP A 587 -7.26 22.30 4.49
N ASN A 588 -6.91 23.55 4.80
CA ASN A 588 -6.51 24.53 3.80
C ASN A 588 -5.07 24.20 3.36
N PRO A 589 -4.85 23.69 2.13
CA PRO A 589 -3.58 23.06 1.79
C PRO A 589 -2.49 24.09 1.54
N ALA A 590 -1.49 24.11 2.41
CA ALA A 590 -0.26 24.89 2.25
C ALA A 590 0.80 24.01 1.56
N MET A 591 0.75 23.96 0.22
CA MET A 591 1.57 23.06 -0.61
C MET A 591 3.10 23.22 -0.37
N THR A 592 3.55 24.40 0.08
CA THR A 592 4.95 24.72 0.42
C THR A 592 5.36 24.31 1.84
N ARG A 593 4.42 23.85 2.67
CA ARG A 593 4.63 23.39 4.06
C ARG A 593 4.12 21.96 4.27
N GLY A 594 4.08 21.14 3.22
CA GLY A 594 3.69 19.72 3.27
C GLY A 594 2.22 19.43 3.65
N ARG A 595 1.36 20.45 3.84
CA ARG A 595 -0.04 20.24 4.23
C ARG A 595 -0.89 19.84 3.02
N TYR A 596 -1.08 18.53 2.88
CA TYR A 596 -1.96 17.89 1.89
C TYR A 596 -3.32 17.50 2.52
N ARG A 597 -4.29 17.16 1.68
CA ARG A 597 -5.62 16.67 2.07
C ARG A 597 -5.76 15.14 1.99
N GLU A 598 -4.94 14.50 1.17
CA GLU A 598 -4.67 13.05 1.19
C GLU A 598 -3.18 12.89 1.51
N PHE A 599 -2.85 12.18 2.59
CA PHE A 599 -1.47 11.86 2.98
C PHE A 599 -1.43 10.53 3.75
N TYR A 600 -0.23 9.97 3.92
CA TYR A 600 -0.02 8.76 4.70
C TYR A 600 0.18 9.07 6.19
N GLN A 601 -0.39 8.23 7.04
CA GLN A 601 0.03 8.04 8.42
C GLN A 601 0.73 6.69 8.55
N CYS A 602 1.71 6.62 9.47
CA CYS A 602 2.48 5.42 9.81
C CYS A 602 2.38 5.18 11.32
N ASP A 603 1.20 4.73 11.76
CA ASP A 603 0.86 4.65 13.17
C ASP A 603 1.33 3.32 13.77
N PHE A 604 1.95 3.37 14.95
CA PHE A 604 2.38 2.22 15.75
C PHE A 604 1.76 2.32 17.16
N ASP A 605 1.24 1.21 17.69
CA ASP A 605 0.30 1.28 18.80
C ASP A 605 0.35 0.04 19.73
N ILE A 606 0.72 0.24 21.00
CA ILE A 606 0.86 -0.81 22.04
C ILE A 606 -0.33 -0.85 23.00
N ALA A 607 -1.49 -1.25 22.49
CA ALA A 607 -2.72 -1.34 23.25
C ALA A 607 -2.63 -2.42 24.36
N GLY A 608 -2.83 -2.05 25.63
CA GLY A 608 -3.07 -2.98 26.75
C GLY A 608 -2.92 -2.40 28.15
N GLN A 609 -3.13 -3.23 29.18
CA GLN A 609 -2.84 -2.91 30.58
C GLN A 609 -1.50 -3.52 31.00
N PHE A 610 -0.50 -2.67 31.24
CA PHE A 610 0.89 -3.04 31.52
C PHE A 610 1.44 -2.31 32.77
N ASP A 611 2.64 -2.65 33.19
CA ASP A 611 3.38 -1.89 34.21
C ASP A 611 3.69 -0.47 33.67
N PRO A 612 3.69 0.60 34.51
CA PRO A 612 3.78 1.98 34.02
C PRO A 612 5.02 2.31 33.19
N MET A 613 4.85 3.20 32.22
CA MET A 613 5.88 3.83 31.36
C MET A 613 6.72 2.92 30.46
N ILE A 614 6.63 1.59 30.57
CA ILE A 614 7.39 0.67 29.70
C ILE A 614 6.96 0.79 28.21
N PRO A 615 5.66 0.78 27.85
CA PRO A 615 5.25 0.94 26.45
C PRO A 615 5.55 2.34 25.90
N ASP A 616 5.40 3.35 26.76
CA ASP A 616 5.64 4.77 26.44
C ASP A 616 7.12 5.00 26.09
N ALA A 617 8.03 4.36 26.81
CA ALA A 617 9.46 4.35 26.51
C ALA A 617 9.81 3.57 25.23
N GLU A 618 9.15 2.44 24.97
CA GLU A 618 9.36 1.65 23.74
C GLU A 618 8.97 2.46 22.49
N CYS A 619 7.84 3.16 22.50
CA CYS A 619 7.45 4.02 21.40
C CYS A 619 8.41 5.20 21.15
N LEU A 620 9.05 5.74 22.20
CA LEU A 620 10.09 6.76 22.05
C LEU A 620 11.40 6.17 21.45
N LYS A 621 11.78 4.94 21.81
CA LYS A 621 12.87 4.20 21.13
C LYS A 621 12.55 3.95 19.66
N ILE A 622 11.31 3.60 19.30
CA ILE A 622 10.88 3.41 17.91
C ILE A 622 11.01 4.71 17.10
N VAL A 623 10.56 5.85 17.64
CA VAL A 623 10.71 7.15 16.94
C VAL A 623 12.19 7.52 16.79
N HIS A 624 13.02 7.27 17.80
CA HIS A 624 14.47 7.47 17.72
C HIS A 624 15.13 6.57 16.66
N GLU A 625 14.83 5.26 16.66
CA GLU A 625 15.32 4.31 15.64
C GLU A 625 14.94 4.76 14.23
N ILE A 626 13.66 5.06 13.99
CA ILE A 626 13.17 5.43 12.66
C ILE A 626 13.84 6.71 12.17
N LEU A 627 13.93 7.76 12.98
CA LEU A 627 14.55 9.03 12.55
C LEU A 627 16.06 8.88 12.33
N SER A 628 16.73 7.98 13.07
CA SER A 628 18.14 7.63 12.87
C SER A 628 18.37 6.80 11.61
N ASP A 629 17.59 5.73 11.39
CA ASP A 629 17.67 4.85 10.21
C ASP A 629 17.30 5.59 8.89
N LEU A 630 16.52 6.67 8.97
CA LEU A 630 16.15 7.53 7.84
C LEU A 630 17.17 8.63 7.52
N GLN A 631 18.12 8.92 8.42
CA GLN A 631 19.25 9.84 8.20
C GLN A 631 18.84 11.28 7.78
N LEU A 632 17.79 11.82 8.42
CA LEU A 632 17.17 13.13 8.11
C LEU A 632 18.01 14.39 8.44
N GLY A 633 19.18 14.23 9.07
CA GLY A 633 19.83 15.28 9.85
C GLY A 633 19.61 15.05 11.35
N ASP A 634 19.89 16.05 12.18
CA ASP A 634 19.68 15.91 13.63
C ASP A 634 18.24 16.25 14.05
N PHE A 635 17.79 15.68 15.17
CA PHE A 635 16.44 15.81 15.69
C PHE A 635 16.41 15.84 17.22
N VAL A 636 15.32 16.41 17.75
CA VAL A 636 14.98 16.34 19.18
C VAL A 636 13.54 15.85 19.33
N ILE A 637 13.29 14.99 20.32
CA ILE A 637 11.94 14.56 20.69
C ILE A 637 11.52 15.35 21.94
N LYS A 638 10.64 16.33 21.74
CA LYS A 638 9.96 17.05 22.81
C LYS A 638 8.96 16.11 23.50
N VAL A 639 8.91 16.11 24.83
CA VAL A 639 7.99 15.30 25.66
C VAL A 639 7.34 16.16 26.74
N ASN A 640 6.07 15.88 27.05
CA ASN A 640 5.31 16.50 28.14
C ASN A 640 4.23 15.51 28.63
N ASP A 641 3.42 15.85 29.63
CA ASP A 641 2.27 15.04 30.03
C ASP A 641 1.01 15.90 30.21
N ARG A 642 -0.11 15.39 29.71
CA ARG A 642 -1.43 16.03 29.76
C ARG A 642 -1.83 16.47 31.17
N ARG A 643 -1.48 15.69 32.20
CA ARG A 643 -1.76 15.93 33.63
C ARG A 643 -0.88 17.03 34.23
N ILE A 644 0.33 17.23 33.68
CA ILE A 644 1.19 18.35 34.05
C ILE A 644 0.57 19.65 33.54
N LEU A 645 0.10 19.70 32.28
CA LEU A 645 -0.64 20.85 31.74
C LEU A 645 -1.92 21.15 32.54
N ASP A 646 -2.72 20.13 32.86
CA ASP A 646 -3.92 20.29 33.70
C ASP A 646 -3.58 20.88 35.07
N GLY A 647 -2.56 20.32 35.75
CA GLY A 647 -2.16 20.79 37.07
C GLY A 647 -1.52 22.18 37.08
N MET A 648 -0.72 22.49 36.06
CA MET A 648 -0.08 23.78 35.85
C MET A 648 -1.11 24.89 35.63
N PHE A 649 -2.05 24.72 34.69
CA PHE A 649 -3.08 25.73 34.43
C PHE A 649 -3.98 25.96 35.67
N ALA A 650 -4.33 24.91 36.40
CA ALA A 650 -5.07 25.04 37.66
C ALA A 650 -4.28 25.85 38.71
N VAL A 651 -2.97 25.60 38.84
CA VAL A 651 -2.06 26.35 39.72
C VAL A 651 -1.89 27.82 39.27
N CYS A 652 -1.87 28.09 37.98
CA CYS A 652 -1.80 29.45 37.43
C CYS A 652 -3.13 30.21 37.57
N GLY A 653 -4.24 29.53 37.89
CA GLY A 653 -5.57 30.13 38.07
C GLY A 653 -6.41 30.22 36.79
N VAL A 654 -6.17 29.34 35.82
CA VAL A 654 -7.01 29.21 34.62
C VAL A 654 -8.34 28.54 34.98
N PRO A 655 -9.51 29.12 34.64
CA PRO A 655 -10.79 28.46 34.84
C PRO A 655 -10.98 27.23 33.93
N ASP A 656 -11.56 26.14 34.45
CA ASP A 656 -11.79 24.88 33.74
C ASP A 656 -12.47 25.06 32.37
N ASN A 657 -13.44 25.98 32.27
CA ASN A 657 -14.17 26.26 31.03
C ASN A 657 -13.32 26.99 29.96
N LYS A 658 -12.15 27.51 30.31
CA LYS A 658 -11.16 28.08 29.39
C LYS A 658 -9.99 27.13 29.11
N PHE A 659 -9.91 25.98 29.77
CA PHE A 659 -8.76 25.07 29.68
C PHE A 659 -8.33 24.78 28.23
N ARG A 660 -9.28 24.35 27.38
CA ARG A 660 -9.04 24.01 25.97
C ARG A 660 -8.59 25.20 25.14
N THR A 661 -9.19 26.37 25.35
CA THR A 661 -8.86 27.57 24.56
C THR A 661 -7.47 28.10 24.94
N ILE A 662 -7.07 27.98 26.20
CA ILE A 662 -5.72 28.35 26.65
C ILE A 662 -4.66 27.33 26.18
N CYS A 663 -4.94 26.02 26.15
CA CYS A 663 -4.05 25.04 25.50
C CYS A 663 -3.81 25.41 24.02
N SER A 664 -4.88 25.77 23.30
CA SER A 664 -4.80 26.26 21.91
C SER A 664 -4.04 27.59 21.72
N SER A 665 -3.75 28.34 22.80
CA SER A 665 -2.77 29.44 22.77
C SER A 665 -1.35 28.93 23.00
N VAL A 666 -1.11 28.16 24.07
CA VAL A 666 0.22 27.63 24.43
C VAL A 666 0.82 26.79 23.30
N ASP A 667 0.00 26.02 22.60
CA ASP A 667 0.39 25.23 21.40
C ASP A 667 1.07 26.06 20.31
N LYS A 668 0.78 27.37 20.22
CA LYS A 668 1.34 28.28 19.22
C LYS A 668 2.77 28.76 19.53
N LEU A 669 3.30 28.46 20.73
CA LEU A 669 4.68 28.81 21.09
C LEU A 669 5.74 28.09 20.23
N ASP A 670 5.34 27.06 19.47
CA ASP A 670 6.17 26.45 18.43
C ASP A 670 6.34 27.31 17.15
N LYS A 671 5.61 28.44 17.05
CA LYS A 671 5.54 29.34 15.87
C LYS A 671 5.45 30.83 16.18
N MET A 672 5.12 31.22 17.41
CA MET A 672 4.83 32.60 17.85
C MET A 672 5.60 32.92 19.13
N LEU A 673 5.95 34.19 19.32
CA LEU A 673 6.64 34.66 20.53
C LEU A 673 5.70 34.65 21.73
N TRP A 674 6.28 34.50 22.93
CA TRP A 674 5.52 34.51 24.19
C TRP A 674 4.60 35.72 24.32
N GLU A 675 5.06 36.94 23.98
CA GLU A 675 4.24 38.15 24.06
C GLU A 675 3.02 38.16 23.14
N GLU A 676 3.11 37.50 21.98
CA GLU A 676 1.98 37.36 21.04
C GLU A 676 0.94 36.38 21.60
N VAL A 677 1.40 35.24 22.12
CA VAL A 677 0.56 34.21 22.75
C VAL A 677 -0.09 34.73 24.04
N ARG A 678 0.66 35.51 24.84
CA ARG A 678 0.18 36.25 26.01
C ARG A 678 -0.92 37.25 25.63
N SER A 679 -0.70 38.02 24.57
CA SER A 679 -1.67 38.99 24.05
C SER A 679 -2.97 38.32 23.58
N GLU A 680 -2.88 37.16 22.92
CA GLU A 680 -4.05 36.35 22.55
C GLU A 680 -4.82 35.84 23.79
N MET A 681 -4.11 35.28 24.78
CA MET A 681 -4.72 34.74 26.00
C MET A 681 -5.48 35.82 26.79
N VAL A 682 -4.91 37.01 26.92
CA VAL A 682 -5.54 38.13 27.66
C VAL A 682 -6.59 38.84 26.81
N GLY A 683 -6.25 39.25 25.59
CA GLY A 683 -7.09 40.10 24.74
C GLY A 683 -8.26 39.39 24.05
N GLU A 684 -8.02 38.21 23.47
CA GLU A 684 -9.05 37.47 22.73
C GLU A 684 -9.77 36.45 23.62
N LYS A 685 -9.02 35.74 24.47
CA LYS A 685 -9.55 34.65 25.30
C LYS A 685 -9.94 35.10 26.72
N GLY A 686 -9.62 36.34 27.11
CA GLY A 686 -10.04 36.97 28.35
C GLY A 686 -9.52 36.27 29.61
N LEU A 687 -8.29 35.73 29.57
CA LEU A 687 -7.56 35.30 30.77
C LEU A 687 -7.07 36.55 31.53
N SER A 688 -6.90 36.47 32.85
CA SER A 688 -6.32 37.59 33.59
C SER A 688 -4.83 37.75 33.25
N PRO A 689 -4.27 38.97 33.21
CA PRO A 689 -2.85 39.18 32.92
C PRO A 689 -1.95 38.38 33.85
N GLU A 690 -2.26 38.35 35.15
CA GLU A 690 -1.47 37.68 36.17
C GLU A 690 -1.52 36.15 36.02
N ALA A 691 -2.62 35.60 35.50
CA ALA A 691 -2.73 34.19 35.18
C ALA A 691 -1.96 33.84 33.90
N ALA A 692 -1.93 34.73 32.89
CA ALA A 692 -1.07 34.58 31.73
C ALA A 692 0.42 34.65 32.12
N ASP A 693 0.82 35.61 32.95
CA ASP A 693 2.20 35.78 33.43
C ASP A 693 2.69 34.52 34.19
N ARG A 694 1.85 33.96 35.07
CA ARG A 694 2.14 32.68 35.75
C ARG A 694 2.19 31.47 34.82
N ILE A 695 1.56 31.50 33.64
CA ILE A 695 1.74 30.44 32.63
C ILE A 695 3.14 30.59 32.02
N GLY A 696 3.57 31.81 31.72
CA GLY A 696 4.91 32.13 31.19
C GLY A 696 6.04 31.57 32.06
N GLU A 697 5.94 31.72 33.39
CA GLU A 697 6.87 31.13 34.39
C GLU A 697 7.17 29.64 34.15
N TYR A 698 6.25 28.90 33.55
CA TYR A 698 6.37 27.46 33.30
C TYR A 698 6.51 27.06 31.83
N VAL A 699 5.72 27.64 30.90
CA VAL A 699 5.72 27.17 29.48
C VAL A 699 6.96 27.59 28.70
N GLN A 700 7.78 28.49 29.25
CA GLN A 700 9.10 28.83 28.72
C GLN A 700 10.20 27.87 29.21
N LEU A 701 9.86 26.85 30.01
CA LEU A 701 10.82 25.87 30.54
C LEU A 701 10.90 24.63 29.66
N HIS A 702 12.12 24.31 29.24
CA HIS A 702 12.49 23.03 28.64
C HIS A 702 13.83 22.54 29.23
N GLY A 703 14.07 21.24 29.24
CA GLY A 703 15.28 20.64 29.87
C GLY A 703 15.24 19.11 29.92
N GLY A 704 16.06 18.52 30.79
CA GLY A 704 16.13 17.08 30.98
C GLY A 704 15.49 16.61 32.30
N LEU A 705 16.08 15.55 32.86
CA LEU A 705 15.69 15.01 34.18
C LEU A 705 15.87 16.04 35.30
N ASP A 706 16.82 16.96 35.17
CA ASP A 706 17.08 18.07 36.08
C ASP A 706 15.87 19.00 36.21
N LEU A 707 15.19 19.32 35.11
CA LEU A 707 13.97 20.12 35.12
C LEU A 707 12.82 19.37 35.79
N ILE A 708 12.69 18.06 35.56
CA ILE A 708 11.68 17.22 36.22
C ILE A 708 11.90 17.22 37.75
N GLU A 709 13.14 17.05 38.21
CA GLU A 709 13.46 17.10 39.64
C GLU A 709 13.28 18.50 40.25
N ARG A 710 13.51 19.57 39.48
CA ARG A 710 13.21 20.95 39.89
C ARG A 710 11.71 21.19 40.07
N LEU A 711 10.88 20.72 39.14
CA LEU A 711 9.42 20.88 39.23
C LEU A 711 8.77 19.96 40.27
N LEU A 712 9.36 18.80 40.57
CA LEU A 712 8.96 17.96 41.71
C LEU A 712 9.18 18.65 43.08
N GLN A 713 10.08 19.64 43.13
CA GLN A 713 10.35 20.48 44.31
C GLN A 713 9.59 21.82 44.30
N ASP A 714 8.90 22.18 43.20
CA ASP A 714 8.16 23.45 43.11
C ASP A 714 6.99 23.47 44.13
N PRO A 715 6.89 24.50 44.99
CA PRO A 715 5.94 24.52 46.10
C PRO A 715 4.48 24.74 45.66
N LYS A 716 4.24 25.12 44.41
CA LYS A 716 2.89 25.28 43.82
C LYS A 716 2.46 24.00 43.10
N LEU A 717 3.30 23.47 42.19
CA LEU A 717 3.03 22.26 41.40
C LEU A 717 3.02 20.98 42.24
N SER A 718 3.92 20.83 43.22
CA SER A 718 4.01 19.63 44.07
C SER A 718 2.78 19.39 44.95
N GLN A 719 1.93 20.40 45.13
CA GLN A 719 0.63 20.32 45.82
C GLN A 719 -0.50 19.87 44.89
N ASN A 720 -0.35 20.05 43.57
CA ASN A 720 -1.34 19.59 42.60
C ASN A 720 -1.14 18.09 42.33
N LYS A 721 -2.15 17.29 42.66
CA LYS A 721 -2.10 15.83 42.50
C LYS A 721 -1.79 15.39 41.06
N LEU A 722 -2.42 16.01 40.06
CA LEU A 722 -2.27 15.62 38.65
C LEU A 722 -0.86 15.93 38.13
N ALA A 723 -0.34 17.13 38.44
CA ALA A 723 1.04 17.50 38.10
C ALA A 723 2.06 16.57 38.78
N LYS A 724 1.84 16.23 40.06
CA LYS A 724 2.72 15.32 40.81
C LYS A 724 2.72 13.88 40.26
N GLU A 725 1.56 13.37 39.86
CA GLU A 725 1.46 12.05 39.21
C GLU A 725 2.13 12.07 37.83
N GLY A 726 1.89 13.10 37.00
CA GLY A 726 2.54 13.26 35.70
C GLY A 726 4.06 13.43 35.79
N LEU A 727 4.58 14.25 36.71
CA LEU A 727 6.02 14.42 36.93
C LEU A 727 6.69 13.14 37.46
N GLY A 728 5.98 12.34 38.27
CA GLY A 728 6.46 11.03 38.74
C GLY A 728 6.60 10.03 37.59
N ASP A 729 5.60 9.95 36.71
CA ASP A 729 5.66 9.12 35.50
C ASP A 729 6.72 9.63 34.51
N MET A 730 6.88 10.94 34.35
CA MET A 730 7.96 11.52 33.54
C MET A 730 9.35 11.17 34.07
N LYS A 731 9.56 11.14 35.39
CA LYS A 731 10.83 10.67 35.98
C LYS A 731 11.08 9.19 35.65
N LEU A 732 10.09 8.33 35.86
CA LEU A 732 10.21 6.90 35.54
C LEU A 732 10.46 6.65 34.05
N LEU A 733 9.86 7.48 33.17
CA LEU A 733 10.12 7.46 31.74
C LEU A 733 11.59 7.80 31.43
N PHE A 734 12.15 8.86 32.03
CA PHE A 734 13.57 9.20 31.87
C PHE A 734 14.53 8.12 32.39
N GLU A 735 14.17 7.38 33.44
CA GLU A 735 14.93 6.21 33.89
C GLU A 735 14.98 5.11 32.80
N TYR A 736 13.86 4.80 32.14
CA TYR A 736 13.81 3.82 31.05
C TYR A 736 14.48 4.31 29.75
N LEU A 737 14.32 5.59 29.38
CA LEU A 737 14.99 6.21 28.23
C LEU A 737 16.52 6.17 28.38
N THR A 738 17.01 6.22 29.62
CA THR A 738 18.44 6.10 29.94
C THR A 738 18.92 4.65 29.79
N LEU A 739 18.10 3.65 30.15
CA LEU A 739 18.41 2.23 29.86
C LEU A 739 18.39 1.92 28.35
N PHE A 740 17.55 2.61 27.57
CA PHE A 740 17.54 2.52 26.10
C PHE A 740 18.60 3.40 25.41
N GLY A 741 19.38 4.18 26.16
CA GLY A 741 20.48 5.01 25.64
C GLY A 741 20.07 6.27 24.88
N ILE A 742 18.78 6.64 24.86
CA ILE A 742 18.25 7.70 23.98
C ILE A 742 17.99 9.05 24.68
N THR A 743 18.21 9.16 25.99
CA THR A 743 17.93 10.38 26.79
C THR A 743 18.56 11.66 26.20
N GLY A 744 19.72 11.56 25.54
CA GLY A 744 20.39 12.69 24.87
C GLY A 744 19.65 13.26 23.64
N LYS A 745 18.52 12.66 23.23
CA LYS A 745 17.63 13.16 22.17
C LYS A 745 16.24 13.55 22.69
N ILE A 746 16.02 13.52 24.01
CA ILE A 746 14.74 13.80 24.65
C ILE A 746 14.79 15.15 25.38
N SER A 747 13.85 16.05 25.07
CA SER A 747 13.67 17.34 25.77
C SER A 747 12.31 17.35 26.46
N PHE A 748 12.29 17.44 27.78
CA PHE A 748 11.05 17.68 28.52
C PHE A 748 10.70 19.16 28.38
N ASP A 749 9.53 19.47 27.80
CA ASP A 749 9.19 20.80 27.29
C ASP A 749 7.73 21.14 27.64
N LEU A 750 7.53 22.16 28.47
CA LEU A 750 6.20 22.53 28.97
C LEU A 750 5.38 23.35 27.96
N SER A 751 5.99 23.82 26.86
CA SER A 751 5.29 24.48 25.76
C SER A 751 4.53 23.48 24.88
N LEU A 752 4.89 22.20 24.91
CA LEU A 752 4.23 21.15 24.12
C LEU A 752 2.83 20.87 24.68
N ALA A 753 1.82 21.50 24.07
CA ALA A 753 0.40 21.32 24.39
C ALA A 753 -0.40 20.64 23.26
N ARG A 754 0.29 19.97 22.33
CA ARG A 754 -0.32 19.46 21.10
C ARG A 754 -1.35 18.35 21.31
N GLY A 755 -2.42 18.47 20.54
CA GLY A 755 -3.10 17.33 19.98
C GLY A 755 -4.49 17.04 20.53
N LEU A 756 -5.22 16.32 19.69
CA LEU A 756 -6.62 15.91 19.77
C LEU A 756 -7.12 15.54 21.19
N ASP A 757 -8.40 15.83 21.43
CA ASP A 757 -9.19 15.71 22.68
C ASP A 757 -9.05 14.40 23.49
N TYR A 758 -8.38 13.37 22.96
CA TYR A 758 -8.32 12.02 23.50
C TYR A 758 -7.05 11.67 24.31
N TYR A 759 -6.01 12.52 24.32
CA TYR A 759 -4.80 12.26 25.12
C TYR A 759 -5.04 12.39 26.63
N THR A 760 -4.42 11.50 27.43
CA THR A 760 -4.65 11.34 28.87
C THR A 760 -3.37 11.29 29.72
N GLY A 761 -2.20 11.13 29.10
CA GLY A 761 -0.89 11.07 29.77
C GLY A 761 0.20 11.73 28.93
N VAL A 762 1.33 11.05 28.77
CA VAL A 762 2.48 11.56 28.00
C VAL A 762 2.09 11.91 26.57
N ILE A 763 2.55 13.07 26.11
CA ILE A 763 2.48 13.55 24.73
C ILE A 763 3.90 13.89 24.26
N PHE A 764 4.19 13.65 22.99
CA PHE A 764 5.51 13.92 22.41
C PHE A 764 5.45 14.39 20.96
N GLU A 765 6.50 15.07 20.54
CA GLU A 765 6.72 15.56 19.18
C GLU A 765 8.20 15.49 18.82
N ALA A 766 8.57 14.83 17.71
CA ALA A 766 9.92 14.92 17.17
C ALA A 766 10.02 16.01 16.10
N VAL A 767 11.09 16.78 16.20
CA VAL A 767 11.35 18.00 15.44
C VAL A 767 12.76 17.93 14.85
N LEU A 768 12.90 18.24 13.57
CA LEU A 768 14.22 18.34 12.93
C LEU A 768 14.92 19.64 13.29
N LEU A 769 16.22 19.54 13.57
CA LEU A 769 17.11 20.66 13.88
C LEU A 769 17.84 21.11 12.60
N GLN A 770 17.97 22.41 12.41
CA GLN A 770 18.70 22.98 11.28
C GLN A 770 20.21 22.93 11.54
N GLN A 771 21.02 22.59 10.53
CA GLN A 771 22.48 22.72 10.63
C GLN A 771 22.89 24.19 10.69
N GLU A 772 23.96 24.46 11.45
CA GLU A 772 24.48 25.79 11.72
C GLU A 772 24.89 26.52 10.44
N ASN A 773 24.35 27.72 10.25
CA ASN A 773 25.08 28.79 9.56
C ASN A 773 25.74 29.64 10.64
N GLU A 774 26.96 30.14 10.39
CA GLU A 774 27.94 30.63 11.40
C GLU A 774 27.52 31.87 12.25
N HIS A 775 26.24 32.28 12.25
CA HIS A 775 25.73 33.52 12.86
C HIS A 775 24.42 33.37 13.67
N VAL A 776 24.10 32.18 14.21
CA VAL A 776 23.00 31.98 15.18
C VAL A 776 23.46 31.03 16.29
N GLU A 777 23.28 31.41 17.57
CA GLU A 777 23.80 30.67 18.74
C GLU A 777 22.87 29.53 19.24
N GLU A 778 21.68 29.35 18.64
CA GLU A 778 20.73 28.27 18.99
C GLU A 778 20.19 27.54 17.74
N PRO A 779 19.99 26.21 17.80
CA PRO A 779 19.55 25.40 16.66
C PRO A 779 18.06 25.62 16.35
N VAL A 780 17.77 26.23 15.20
CA VAL A 780 16.40 26.57 14.77
C VAL A 780 15.62 25.30 14.36
N SER A 781 14.37 25.22 14.82
CA SER A 781 13.40 24.18 14.45
C SER A 781 12.99 24.29 12.98
N VAL A 782 13.13 23.20 12.21
CA VAL A 782 12.69 23.13 10.81
C VAL A 782 11.24 22.65 10.69
N GLY A 783 10.76 21.86 11.65
CA GLY A 783 9.37 21.43 11.74
C GLY A 783 9.18 20.02 12.32
N SER A 784 7.91 19.70 12.58
CA SER A 784 7.46 18.41 13.11
C SER A 784 7.60 17.29 12.07
N VAL A 785 8.16 16.15 12.48
CA VAL A 785 8.24 14.92 11.68
C VAL A 785 7.62 13.71 12.38
N ALA A 786 7.51 13.72 13.71
CA ALA A 786 6.79 12.70 14.47
C ALA A 786 5.98 13.31 15.62
N GLY A 787 4.97 12.59 16.11
CA GLY A 787 4.31 12.95 17.37
C GLY A 787 3.07 12.13 17.69
N GLY A 788 2.66 12.19 18.96
CA GLY A 788 1.42 11.61 19.48
C GLY A 788 1.49 11.47 21.00
N GLY A 789 0.77 10.52 21.60
CA GLY A 789 0.81 10.34 23.05
C GLY A 789 -0.17 9.30 23.60
N ARG A 790 -0.11 9.04 24.91
CA ARG A 790 -0.99 8.11 25.63
C ARG A 790 -2.46 8.57 25.60
N TYR A 791 -3.35 7.73 25.08
CA TYR A 791 -4.78 8.01 24.89
C TYR A 791 -5.73 7.01 25.58
N ASP A 792 -5.55 6.71 26.87
CA ASP A 792 -6.26 5.62 27.57
C ASP A 792 -7.80 5.65 27.37
N GLY A 793 -8.39 6.83 27.21
CA GLY A 793 -9.84 7.02 27.10
C GLY A 793 -10.50 6.51 25.81
N LEU A 794 -9.80 6.49 24.67
CA LEU A 794 -10.46 6.46 23.35
C LEU A 794 -11.27 5.17 23.10
N VAL A 795 -10.70 4.01 23.45
CA VAL A 795 -11.36 2.70 23.31
C VAL A 795 -12.59 2.58 24.23
N GLY A 796 -12.56 3.25 25.38
CA GLY A 796 -13.69 3.31 26.31
C GLY A 796 -14.91 4.04 25.72
N MET A 797 -14.72 4.87 24.69
CA MET A 797 -15.81 5.52 23.95
C MET A 797 -16.45 4.62 22.86
N PHE A 798 -16.02 3.35 22.77
CA PHE A 798 -16.49 2.35 21.81
C PHE A 798 -16.84 1.01 22.48
N ASP A 799 -16.10 0.59 23.52
CA ASP A 799 -16.44 -0.60 24.31
C ASP A 799 -17.77 -0.40 25.07
N PRO A 800 -18.78 -1.29 24.94
CA PRO A 800 -20.09 -1.14 25.61
C PRO A 800 -20.05 -1.21 27.15
N LYS A 801 -18.86 -1.30 27.76
CA LYS A 801 -18.62 -1.26 29.21
C LYS A 801 -17.53 -0.25 29.61
N GLY A 802 -17.10 0.63 28.70
CA GLY A 802 -16.20 1.76 29.01
C GLY A 802 -14.72 1.41 29.25
N ARG A 803 -14.22 0.25 28.79
CA ARG A 803 -12.84 -0.20 29.06
C ARG A 803 -11.76 0.59 28.28
N LYS A 804 -10.72 1.04 29.00
CA LYS A 804 -9.65 1.96 28.55
C LYS A 804 -8.38 1.25 28.03
N VAL A 805 -7.68 1.82 27.02
CA VAL A 805 -6.48 1.24 26.36
C VAL A 805 -5.58 2.33 25.64
N PRO A 806 -4.20 2.28 25.63
CA PRO A 806 -3.29 3.39 25.18
C PRO A 806 -2.14 3.08 24.14
N CYS A 807 -1.62 4.04 23.33
CA CYS A 807 -0.71 3.80 22.14
C CYS A 807 0.07 5.05 21.50
N VAL A 808 1.10 4.97 20.55
CA VAL A 808 1.77 6.12 19.74
C VAL A 808 3.01 5.81 18.71
N GLY A 809 3.27 6.57 17.56
CA GLY A 809 4.51 6.51 16.63
C GLY A 809 4.66 7.50 15.36
N ALA A 810 5.73 7.50 14.46
CA ALA A 810 5.86 8.19 13.07
C ALA A 810 7.10 7.94 12.07
N SER A 811 7.29 8.68 10.90
CA SER A 811 8.01 8.41 9.55
C SER A 811 8.94 9.55 8.89
N GLU A 812 9.54 9.70 7.64
CA GLU A 812 9.71 9.12 6.21
C GLU A 812 10.96 9.72 5.35
N GLU A 813 11.70 9.06 4.37
CA GLU A 813 12.71 9.65 3.32
C GLU A 813 13.31 8.74 2.11
N LYS A 814 14.30 9.20 1.25
CA LYS A 814 14.60 8.87 -0.22
C LYS A 814 15.47 7.67 -0.77
N VAL A 815 15.22 7.21 -2.05
CA VAL A 815 15.99 6.23 -2.93
C VAL A 815 15.76 6.34 -4.49
N ARG A 816 16.56 5.59 -5.31
CA ARG A 816 16.55 5.30 -6.79
C ARG A 816 15.27 4.56 -7.31
N THR A 817 14.89 4.72 -8.59
CA THR A 817 13.50 4.47 -9.07
C THR A 817 13.12 3.09 -9.63
N THR A 818 14.05 2.29 -10.17
CA THR A 818 13.78 0.93 -10.70
C THR A 818 14.85 -0.06 -10.23
N GLU A 819 14.49 -1.35 -10.23
CA GLU A 819 15.35 -2.46 -9.76
C GLU A 819 15.95 -3.32 -10.88
N THR A 820 15.71 -2.96 -12.15
CA THR A 820 16.19 -3.72 -13.32
C THR A 820 17.71 -3.87 -13.31
N GLN A 821 18.17 -5.11 -13.47
CA GLN A 821 19.58 -5.53 -13.39
C GLN A 821 20.26 -5.52 -14.76
N VAL A 822 19.54 -5.84 -15.83
CA VAL A 822 20.11 -5.98 -17.18
C VAL A 822 19.09 -5.65 -18.28
N LEU A 823 19.55 -5.02 -19.36
CA LEU A 823 18.80 -4.93 -20.62
C LEU A 823 19.31 -5.97 -21.63
N VAL A 824 18.43 -6.83 -22.14
CA VAL A 824 18.72 -7.71 -23.28
C VAL A 824 18.62 -6.88 -24.57
N ALA A 825 19.72 -6.86 -25.34
CA ALA A 825 19.88 -5.98 -26.48
C ALA A 825 20.47 -6.70 -27.70
N SER A 826 20.39 -6.07 -28.89
CA SER A 826 21.21 -6.45 -30.04
C SER A 826 21.58 -5.25 -30.90
N ALA A 827 22.72 -5.34 -31.59
CA ALA A 827 23.13 -4.37 -32.61
C ALA A 827 22.61 -4.75 -34.02
N GLN A 828 22.44 -6.04 -34.26
CA GLN A 828 22.05 -6.61 -35.56
C GLN A 828 20.53 -6.78 -35.68
N LYS A 829 20.08 -6.90 -36.93
CA LYS A 829 18.66 -7.11 -37.31
C LYS A 829 18.26 -8.59 -37.12
N LYS A 830 16.96 -8.90 -37.23
CA LYS A 830 16.35 -10.24 -37.14
C LYS A 830 16.49 -10.98 -35.80
N LEU A 831 17.36 -10.57 -34.88
CA LEU A 831 17.59 -11.25 -33.59
C LEU A 831 16.47 -11.07 -32.53
N LEU A 832 15.21 -10.80 -32.91
CA LEU A 832 14.13 -10.68 -31.92
C LEU A 832 13.87 -12.00 -31.20
N GLU A 833 13.82 -13.11 -31.94
CA GLU A 833 13.56 -14.45 -31.38
C GLU A 833 14.62 -14.85 -30.34
N GLU A 834 15.88 -14.53 -30.57
CA GLU A 834 16.97 -14.80 -29.62
C GLU A 834 16.95 -13.85 -28.42
N ARG A 835 16.53 -12.59 -28.57
CA ARG A 835 16.26 -11.71 -27.42
C ARG A 835 15.07 -12.21 -26.59
N LEU A 836 14.01 -12.72 -27.23
CA LEU A 836 12.83 -13.30 -26.56
C LEU A 836 13.17 -14.56 -25.75
N LYS A 837 13.98 -15.47 -26.32
CA LYS A 837 14.49 -16.65 -25.59
C LYS A 837 15.35 -16.22 -24.40
N LEU A 838 16.36 -15.37 -24.64
CA LEU A 838 17.31 -14.97 -23.61
C LEU A 838 16.66 -14.16 -22.47
N ILE A 839 15.64 -13.33 -22.76
CA ILE A 839 14.95 -12.61 -21.69
C ILE A 839 14.04 -13.53 -20.87
N SER A 840 13.39 -14.54 -21.47
CA SER A 840 12.69 -15.58 -20.69
C SER A 840 13.69 -16.37 -19.84
N GLU A 841 14.81 -16.85 -20.40
CA GLU A 841 15.87 -17.54 -19.64
C GLU A 841 16.33 -16.75 -18.41
N LEU A 842 16.41 -15.41 -18.51
CA LEU A 842 16.76 -14.53 -17.39
C LEU A 842 15.60 -14.36 -16.38
N TRP A 843 14.36 -14.16 -16.83
CA TRP A 843 13.18 -14.06 -15.95
C TRP A 843 12.91 -15.37 -15.20
N ASP A 844 12.95 -16.50 -15.90
CA ASP A 844 12.80 -17.86 -15.36
C ASP A 844 13.92 -18.19 -14.36
N ALA A 845 15.11 -17.58 -14.49
CA ALA A 845 16.22 -17.64 -13.53
C ALA A 845 16.17 -16.57 -12.40
N GLY A 846 15.09 -15.77 -12.33
CA GLY A 846 14.85 -14.76 -11.30
C GLY A 846 15.61 -13.44 -11.46
N ILE A 847 16.21 -13.18 -12.63
CA ILE A 847 16.92 -11.93 -12.94
C ILE A 847 15.93 -10.87 -13.40
N LYS A 848 16.06 -9.64 -12.88
CA LYS A 848 15.25 -8.48 -13.28
C LYS A 848 15.74 -7.95 -14.61
N ALA A 849 15.09 -8.37 -15.70
CA ALA A 849 15.55 -8.11 -17.06
C ALA A 849 14.50 -7.35 -17.89
N GLU A 850 14.97 -6.54 -18.84
CA GLU A 850 14.12 -5.81 -19.80
C GLU A 850 14.67 -5.93 -21.23
N MET A 851 13.86 -5.62 -22.24
CA MET A 851 14.31 -5.37 -23.61
C MET A 851 13.45 -4.29 -24.27
N LEU A 852 13.97 -3.62 -25.30
CA LEU A 852 13.13 -2.73 -26.11
C LEU A 852 12.21 -3.53 -27.04
N TYR A 853 10.90 -3.21 -27.01
CA TYR A 853 9.83 -3.81 -27.83
C TYR A 853 9.89 -3.47 -29.32
N LYS A 854 11.04 -3.66 -29.95
CA LYS A 854 11.24 -3.52 -31.39
C LYS A 854 11.84 -4.81 -31.95
N LYS A 855 11.47 -5.16 -33.17
CA LYS A 855 12.08 -6.25 -33.95
C LYS A 855 13.56 -5.95 -34.21
N ASN A 856 13.87 -4.69 -34.55
CA ASN A 856 15.21 -4.23 -34.93
C ASN A 856 15.59 -2.89 -34.23
N PRO A 857 15.84 -2.88 -32.90
CA PRO A 857 16.28 -1.69 -32.20
C PRO A 857 17.71 -1.28 -32.61
N LYS A 858 18.03 0.02 -32.53
CA LYS A 858 19.42 0.50 -32.65
C LYS A 858 20.14 0.32 -31.31
N LEU A 859 21.41 -0.09 -31.31
CA LEU A 859 22.18 -0.26 -30.06
C LEU A 859 22.26 1.05 -29.25
N LEU A 860 22.47 2.19 -29.92
CA LEU A 860 22.50 3.51 -29.27
C LEU A 860 21.23 3.81 -28.46
N ASN A 861 20.05 3.51 -29.00
CA ASN A 861 18.77 3.71 -28.31
C ASN A 861 18.58 2.76 -27.11
N GLN A 862 19.17 1.57 -27.16
CA GLN A 862 19.16 0.61 -26.04
C GLN A 862 20.09 1.07 -24.92
N LEU A 863 21.28 1.58 -25.26
CA LEU A 863 22.23 2.14 -24.30
C LEU A 863 21.69 3.41 -23.62
N GLN A 864 21.13 4.35 -24.40
CA GLN A 864 20.50 5.56 -23.85
C GLN A 864 19.38 5.21 -22.88
N TYR A 865 18.54 4.22 -23.20
CA TYR A 865 17.49 3.78 -22.30
C TYR A 865 18.03 3.28 -20.95
N CYS A 866 19.17 2.59 -20.92
CA CYS A 866 19.83 2.19 -19.67
C CYS A 866 20.44 3.36 -18.90
N GLU A 867 21.08 4.31 -19.60
CA GLU A 867 21.61 5.55 -19.00
C GLU A 867 20.48 6.38 -18.36
N ASP A 868 19.34 6.51 -19.05
CA ASP A 868 18.15 7.26 -18.60
C ASP A 868 17.41 6.60 -17.41
N THR A 869 17.52 5.28 -17.25
CA THR A 869 16.78 4.49 -16.23
C THR A 869 17.64 3.95 -15.09
N GLY A 870 18.97 4.03 -15.19
CA GLY A 870 19.89 3.51 -14.17
C GLY A 870 20.09 1.99 -14.19
N ILE A 871 19.85 1.34 -15.34
CA ILE A 871 20.14 -0.09 -15.54
C ILE A 871 21.66 -0.27 -15.62
N PRO A 872 22.30 -1.12 -14.79
CA PRO A 872 23.76 -1.19 -14.71
C PRO A 872 24.41 -2.02 -15.84
N LEU A 873 23.69 -2.98 -16.43
CA LEU A 873 24.24 -3.94 -17.41
C LEU A 873 23.41 -4.02 -18.70
N VAL A 874 24.05 -4.39 -19.80
CA VAL A 874 23.39 -4.72 -21.08
C VAL A 874 23.94 -6.04 -21.63
N ALA A 875 23.07 -7.03 -21.84
CA ALA A 875 23.40 -8.32 -22.43
C ALA A 875 23.18 -8.24 -23.96
N ILE A 876 24.25 -8.08 -24.73
CA ILE A 876 24.21 -7.87 -26.18
C ILE A 876 24.31 -9.22 -26.92
N VAL A 877 23.30 -9.51 -27.75
CA VAL A 877 23.22 -10.68 -28.63
C VAL A 877 23.61 -10.31 -30.06
N GLY A 878 24.33 -11.22 -30.74
CA GLY A 878 24.75 -11.10 -32.14
C GLY A 878 24.89 -12.47 -32.82
N GLU A 879 24.82 -12.50 -34.16
CA GLU A 879 24.91 -13.72 -34.98
C GLU A 879 26.24 -14.48 -34.85
N GLN A 880 27.31 -13.82 -34.39
CA GLN A 880 28.60 -14.46 -34.13
C GLN A 880 28.66 -14.98 -32.69
N GLU A 881 28.29 -14.13 -31.73
CA GLU A 881 28.16 -14.47 -30.32
C GLU A 881 27.29 -15.73 -30.10
N LEU A 882 26.18 -15.85 -30.85
CA LEU A 882 25.30 -17.03 -30.84
C LEU A 882 25.96 -18.32 -31.36
N LYS A 883 26.85 -18.23 -32.37
CA LYS A 883 27.63 -19.39 -32.86
C LYS A 883 28.70 -19.81 -31.87
N ASP A 884 29.28 -18.84 -31.18
CA ASP A 884 30.37 -19.02 -30.23
C ASP A 884 29.88 -19.38 -28.81
N GLY A 885 28.55 -19.50 -28.60
CA GLY A 885 27.93 -19.88 -27.33
C GLY A 885 27.97 -18.79 -26.24
N VAL A 886 28.20 -17.53 -26.62
CA VAL A 886 28.42 -16.41 -25.71
C VAL A 886 27.36 -15.31 -25.84
N VAL A 887 27.31 -14.44 -24.84
CA VAL A 887 26.57 -13.18 -24.83
C VAL A 887 27.55 -12.10 -24.36
N LYS A 888 27.54 -10.94 -25.02
CA LYS A 888 28.47 -9.85 -24.72
C LYS A 888 27.86 -8.93 -23.66
N LEU A 889 28.31 -9.08 -22.42
CA LEU A 889 27.81 -8.33 -21.27
C LEU A 889 28.57 -7.01 -21.16
N ARG A 890 27.85 -5.90 -21.28
CA ARG A 890 28.37 -4.54 -21.13
C ARG A 890 28.01 -3.95 -19.78
N ILE A 891 28.95 -3.29 -19.11
CA ILE A 891 28.67 -2.40 -17.98
C ILE A 891 28.32 -1.01 -18.53
N VAL A 892 27.18 -0.44 -18.15
CA VAL A 892 26.72 0.86 -18.69
C VAL A 892 27.61 2.00 -18.21
N ALA A 893 27.92 2.06 -16.91
CA ALA A 893 28.70 3.14 -16.31
C ALA A 893 30.17 3.20 -16.78
N THR A 894 30.87 2.06 -16.86
CA THR A 894 32.27 2.01 -17.32
C THR A 894 32.40 1.84 -18.83
N ARG A 895 31.31 1.50 -19.51
CA ARG A 895 31.21 1.17 -20.95
C ARG A 895 32.03 -0.04 -21.40
N GLU A 896 32.62 -0.78 -20.48
CA GLU A 896 33.38 -2.02 -20.66
C GLU A 896 32.49 -3.16 -21.19
N GLU A 897 33.00 -3.97 -22.11
CA GLU A 897 32.30 -5.12 -22.73
C GLU A 897 33.10 -6.42 -22.51
N VAL A 898 32.45 -7.46 -21.99
CA VAL A 898 33.04 -8.79 -21.71
C VAL A 898 32.20 -9.89 -22.36
N ASN A 899 32.84 -10.84 -23.04
CA ASN A 899 32.14 -12.03 -23.56
C ASN A 899 31.94 -13.06 -22.44
N VAL A 900 30.69 -13.42 -22.16
CA VAL A 900 30.28 -14.37 -21.12
C VAL A 900 29.62 -15.57 -21.78
N ARG A 901 29.90 -16.81 -21.34
CA ARG A 901 29.19 -18.00 -21.86
C ARG A 901 27.71 -17.92 -21.48
N ARG A 902 26.80 -18.31 -22.38
CA ARG A 902 25.33 -18.23 -22.12
C ARG A 902 24.95 -19.00 -20.84
N GLU A 903 25.55 -20.17 -20.63
CA GLU A 903 25.46 -20.99 -19.40
C GLU A 903 25.78 -20.25 -18.10
N SER A 904 26.75 -19.32 -18.14
CA SER A 904 27.26 -18.60 -16.95
C SER A 904 26.63 -17.21 -16.76
N LEU A 905 25.82 -16.75 -17.72
CA LEU A 905 25.34 -15.36 -17.77
C LEU A 905 24.50 -14.97 -16.55
N VAL A 906 23.64 -15.87 -16.07
CA VAL A 906 22.81 -15.65 -14.88
C VAL A 906 23.67 -15.34 -13.64
N GLU A 907 24.74 -16.11 -13.44
CA GLU A 907 25.60 -15.96 -12.27
C GLU A 907 26.52 -14.74 -12.39
N GLU A 908 27.05 -14.47 -13.60
CA GLU A 908 27.83 -13.26 -13.86
C GLU A 908 27.00 -11.97 -13.61
N ILE A 909 25.71 -11.98 -13.95
CA ILE A 909 24.80 -10.86 -13.64
C ILE A 909 24.58 -10.75 -12.12
N ARG A 910 24.42 -11.86 -11.39
CA ARG A 910 24.30 -11.84 -9.91
C ARG A 910 25.56 -11.30 -9.25
N ILE A 911 26.74 -11.73 -9.70
CA ILE A 911 28.04 -11.23 -9.22
C ILE A 911 28.14 -9.72 -9.45
N ARG A 912 27.92 -9.25 -10.69
CA ARG A 912 28.07 -7.81 -11.03
C ARG A 912 26.99 -6.93 -10.41
N THR A 913 25.76 -7.41 -10.21
CA THR A 913 24.67 -6.60 -9.63
C THR A 913 24.52 -6.70 -8.12
N SER A 914 25.08 -7.72 -7.46
CA SER A 914 25.23 -7.70 -5.99
C SER A 914 26.24 -6.64 -5.53
N GLN A 915 27.19 -6.28 -6.39
CA GLN A 915 28.19 -5.22 -6.15
C GLN A 915 27.68 -3.79 -6.41
N CYS A 916 26.63 -3.58 -7.22
CA CYS A 916 26.00 -2.28 -7.49
C CYS A 916 25.00 -1.82 -6.42
#